data_AF-A0A1M5LLU2-F1
#
_entry.id   AF-A0A1M5LLU2-F1
#
_cell.length_a   1.000
_cell.length_b   1.000
_cell.length_c   1.000
_cell.angle_alpha   90.00
_cell.angle_beta   90.00
_cell.angle_gamma   90.00
#
_symmetry.space_group_name_H-M   'P 1'
#
loop_
_entity.id
_entity.type
_entity.pdbx_description
1 polymer ?
#
loop_
_entity_poly.entity_id
_entity_poly.type
_entity_poly.pdbx_seq_one_letter_code
_entity_poly.pdbx_strand_id
1 'polypeptide(L)'
;MQYNNIMKKVTRGIKLLSVLFLALAYLGCDEDDVVLPQINAEFTQTINQDTGVVVFINTSTNANNYSWDFGDGTTSTEVNPTKVYTSGTYTIVMEATNVAGASDTFEDTITISIPEEIAFPISFDNPLVDYGAEVFGGATFQIVENPDASGANPTTSNVGEIVNSGATFEGFFFELGEPLDLTTDKTVKILFWSTSPIDILLKLEDGTAADVETTASHGGTGWEELYFTFDSAASYNVVTFFVDGPGISSGTFYIDDISQINTGDIPCTDTDLELPIDFDCETIDYATTIVGNVSFTVVDNPELSGINDMPSMVGQITNVGDNFENAFFNFDVPVDFSTDKGVRLKLFSNQALPVLLKFEDGTEGDVEDLQMHTGTGWEELTFTLSSSGSYNDMVLFVAFNQTDAGTFYVDDIEQVAVSTGPPCTPETTESIAAADLNITFQTNTPAVIEDNVAFSWIDNPDFGGPVNTSCKVGQVTRFNNSPFDNLQIDLADKLDFNTSEGLKMKVWSPIANTPVLLKLEEIGNPGNFVEILQTTSAAMQWEELTFDFAPTATPQFDKLVIFFNFNVADGSTYYFDDLMVYGAGGGGTCVPETTESIAAADLNITFQTDSPTLIGDNTGVSYIDNPDFMGSVNSSCRVAEVVRFNNSPFDNVQIDLSDKLDFNTSEGMKMKVWSPIANTPVLLKLEEIGNPGNFVEILQSTGAANAWTELTYDFAPTATPQFDKLVIFFNFNVADGSTYYFDDLMVYGTPGGGGGPTGGNCTTGEVAASALPLDFEGCETFPQNLNFGNGLTSGLDVNPNPSGINTSSAVLRVDKPAGSEFFAGVQNNFGSNFDLSNPSHEFRMKIYSTKPNTVFRFEVAQDEPTVGNPPPAFVTVTDANVWTEVSFTFTAMPAPTSYFRLVIKPDNDETDSPITTGGTYYFDDIELIE
;
A
#
# COMPACT_ATOMS: atom_id res chain seq x y z
N MET A 1 -63.15 -129.61 -47.08
CA MET A 1 -64.16 -128.62 -46.65
C MET A 1 -64.25 -128.41 -45.12
N GLN A 2 -63.27 -128.80 -44.28
CA GLN A 2 -63.32 -128.49 -42.83
C GLN A 2 -62.03 -127.88 -42.23
N TYR A 3 -60.87 -127.97 -42.88
CA TYR A 3 -59.61 -127.51 -42.27
C TYR A 3 -59.28 -126.00 -42.49
N ASN A 4 -59.66 -125.41 -43.64
CA ASN A 4 -59.31 -124.02 -43.97
C ASN A 4 -60.16 -122.95 -43.25
N ASN A 5 -61.29 -123.35 -42.65
CA ASN A 5 -62.16 -122.45 -41.87
C ASN A 5 -61.74 -122.34 -40.40
N ILE A 6 -60.97 -123.30 -39.87
CA ILE A 6 -60.50 -123.28 -38.48
C ILE A 6 -59.28 -122.37 -38.35
N MET A 7 -58.33 -122.45 -39.30
CA MET A 7 -57.10 -121.65 -39.24
C MET A 7 -57.37 -120.14 -39.43
N LYS A 8 -58.30 -119.74 -40.31
CA LYS A 8 -58.76 -118.33 -40.43
C LYS A 8 -59.48 -117.81 -39.19
N LYS A 9 -60.18 -118.66 -38.43
CA LYS A 9 -60.82 -118.27 -37.15
C LYS A 9 -59.78 -118.09 -36.03
N VAL A 10 -58.74 -118.92 -36.00
CA VAL A 10 -57.63 -118.80 -35.03
C VAL A 10 -56.77 -117.56 -35.28
N THR A 11 -56.42 -117.24 -36.53
CA THR A 11 -55.63 -116.02 -36.82
C THR A 11 -56.43 -114.73 -36.60
N ARG A 12 -57.76 -114.76 -36.77
CA ARG A 12 -58.63 -113.61 -36.44
C ARG A 12 -58.80 -113.46 -34.93
N GLY A 13 -58.86 -114.58 -34.18
CA GLY A 13 -58.86 -114.61 -32.73
C GLY A 13 -57.55 -114.09 -32.12
N ILE A 14 -56.40 -114.45 -32.67
CA ILE A 14 -55.09 -113.94 -32.19
C ILE A 14 -54.94 -112.44 -32.52
N LYS A 15 -55.35 -111.97 -33.70
CA LYS A 15 -55.36 -110.52 -34.00
C LYS A 15 -56.31 -109.74 -33.09
N LEU A 16 -57.48 -110.30 -32.77
CA LEU A 16 -58.40 -109.71 -31.80
C LEU A 16 -57.84 -109.74 -30.38
N LEU A 17 -57.09 -110.78 -29.99
CA LEU A 17 -56.40 -110.83 -28.70
C LEU A 17 -55.23 -109.84 -28.62
N SER A 18 -54.49 -109.61 -29.70
CA SER A 18 -53.42 -108.61 -29.77
C SER A 18 -53.97 -107.19 -29.73
N VAL A 19 -55.09 -106.93 -30.41
CA VAL A 19 -55.81 -105.65 -30.33
C VAL A 19 -56.46 -105.47 -28.96
N LEU A 20 -56.94 -106.54 -28.31
CA LEU A 20 -57.48 -106.50 -26.96
C LEU A 20 -56.37 -106.31 -25.91
N PHE A 21 -55.19 -106.89 -26.07
CA PHE A 21 -54.02 -106.63 -25.20
C PHE A 21 -53.45 -105.22 -25.40
N LEU A 22 -53.46 -104.69 -26.63
CA LEU A 22 -53.09 -103.30 -26.89
C LEU A 22 -54.15 -102.31 -26.37
N ALA A 23 -55.44 -102.66 -26.45
CA ALA A 23 -56.53 -101.86 -25.88
C ALA A 23 -56.60 -101.95 -24.34
N LEU A 24 -56.28 -103.10 -23.74
CA LEU A 24 -56.16 -103.26 -22.28
C LEU A 24 -54.90 -102.58 -21.73
N ALA A 25 -53.85 -102.40 -22.54
CA ALA A 25 -52.70 -101.56 -22.19
C ALA A 25 -53.03 -100.05 -22.22
N TYR A 26 -54.04 -99.64 -23.00
CA TYR A 26 -54.55 -98.25 -23.01
C TYR A 26 -55.67 -97.98 -21.98
N LEU A 27 -56.31 -99.02 -21.43
CA LEU A 27 -57.36 -98.91 -20.39
C LEU A 27 -56.82 -99.12 -18.96
N GLY A 28 -55.49 -99.22 -18.80
CA GLY A 28 -54.81 -99.38 -17.52
C GLY A 28 -54.01 -98.14 -17.06
N CYS A 29 -54.04 -97.05 -17.82
CA CYS A 29 -53.70 -95.73 -17.29
C CYS A 29 -55.03 -95.05 -16.95
N ASP A 30 -55.43 -95.12 -15.67
CA ASP A 30 -56.06 -93.94 -15.11
C ASP A 30 -55.03 -92.82 -15.33
N GLU A 31 -55.44 -91.74 -15.99
CA GLU A 31 -54.73 -90.48 -15.85
C GLU A 31 -54.86 -90.13 -14.36
N ASP A 32 -53.89 -90.56 -13.55
CA ASP A 32 -53.58 -89.85 -12.33
C ASP A 32 -53.27 -88.42 -12.82
N ASP A 33 -54.25 -87.55 -12.74
CA ASP A 33 -54.06 -86.10 -12.82
C ASP A 33 -53.00 -85.79 -11.76
N VAL A 34 -51.75 -85.73 -12.17
CA VAL A 34 -50.66 -85.25 -11.33
C VAL A 34 -50.96 -83.78 -11.13
N VAL A 35 -51.67 -83.46 -10.06
CA VAL A 35 -51.83 -82.08 -9.59
C VAL A 35 -50.45 -81.61 -9.17
N LEU A 36 -49.73 -81.00 -10.11
CA LEU A 36 -48.45 -80.39 -9.83
C LEU A 36 -48.66 -79.27 -8.80
N PRO A 37 -47.79 -79.15 -7.79
CA PRO A 37 -47.93 -78.09 -6.80
C PRO A 37 -47.85 -76.73 -7.51
N GLN A 38 -48.90 -75.92 -7.37
CA GLN A 38 -48.95 -74.57 -7.90
C GLN A 38 -47.89 -73.71 -7.19
N ILE A 39 -47.14 -72.92 -7.96
CA ILE A 39 -46.20 -71.94 -7.43
C ILE A 39 -46.98 -70.69 -7.01
N ASN A 40 -46.57 -70.09 -5.90
CA ASN A 40 -46.97 -68.74 -5.52
C ASN A 40 -45.69 -67.92 -5.41
N ALA A 41 -45.43 -67.08 -6.41
CA ALA A 41 -44.31 -66.16 -6.42
C ALA A 41 -44.61 -64.99 -5.47
N GLU A 42 -43.65 -64.71 -4.58
CA GLU A 42 -43.75 -63.60 -3.64
C GLU A 42 -42.35 -63.25 -3.13
N PHE A 43 -42.12 -61.96 -2.90
CA PHE A 43 -40.95 -61.46 -2.20
C PHE A 43 -41.32 -60.30 -1.28
N THR A 44 -40.43 -59.98 -0.34
CA THR A 44 -40.43 -58.72 0.41
C THR A 44 -39.07 -58.05 0.28
N GLN A 45 -38.97 -56.79 0.69
CA GLN A 45 -37.75 -56.01 0.57
C GLN A 45 -37.47 -55.18 1.82
N THR A 46 -36.18 -54.93 2.07
CA THR A 46 -35.72 -53.89 2.99
C THR A 46 -34.94 -52.85 2.20
N ILE A 47 -35.28 -51.58 2.36
CA ILE A 47 -34.66 -50.45 1.66
C ILE A 47 -33.86 -49.63 2.68
N ASN A 48 -32.59 -49.37 2.37
CA ASN A 48 -31.80 -48.33 3.02
C ASN A 48 -31.81 -47.09 2.11
N GLN A 49 -32.53 -46.05 2.51
CA GLN A 49 -32.71 -44.85 1.68
C GLN A 49 -31.42 -44.02 1.55
N ASP A 50 -30.55 -44.05 2.57
CA ASP A 50 -29.30 -43.27 2.59
C ASP A 50 -28.25 -43.80 1.59
N THR A 51 -28.35 -45.08 1.23
CA THR A 51 -27.35 -45.75 0.37
C THR A 51 -27.95 -46.35 -0.91
N GLY A 52 -29.27 -46.32 -1.05
CA GLY A 52 -30.00 -46.99 -2.14
C GLY A 52 -29.90 -48.52 -2.10
N VAL A 53 -29.38 -49.12 -1.02
CA VAL A 53 -29.25 -50.58 -0.89
C VAL A 53 -30.60 -51.21 -0.60
N VAL A 54 -31.00 -52.15 -1.44
CA VAL A 54 -32.23 -52.93 -1.32
C VAL A 54 -31.90 -54.41 -1.21
N VAL A 55 -32.39 -55.04 -0.13
CA VAL A 55 -32.26 -56.48 0.10
C VAL A 55 -33.60 -57.13 -0.19
N PHE A 56 -33.64 -57.99 -1.20
CA PHE A 56 -34.83 -58.75 -1.57
C PHE A 56 -34.84 -60.10 -0.85
N ILE A 57 -35.99 -60.44 -0.27
CA ILE A 57 -36.23 -61.68 0.48
C ILE A 57 -37.30 -62.47 -0.26
N ASN A 58 -36.92 -63.58 -0.89
CA ASN A 58 -37.88 -64.47 -1.52
C ASN A 58 -38.73 -65.19 -0.46
N THR A 59 -40.05 -65.11 -0.61
CA THR A 59 -41.05 -65.80 0.22
C THR A 59 -41.91 -66.75 -0.62
N SER A 60 -41.45 -67.08 -1.83
CA SER A 60 -42.18 -67.91 -2.77
C SER A 60 -42.34 -69.34 -2.25
N THR A 61 -43.45 -69.99 -2.61
CA THR A 61 -43.70 -71.40 -2.24
C THR A 61 -43.73 -72.30 -3.46
N ASN A 62 -43.29 -73.55 -3.28
CA ASN A 62 -43.22 -74.59 -4.32
C ASN A 62 -42.31 -74.28 -5.53
N ALA A 63 -41.37 -73.34 -5.41
CA ALA A 63 -40.37 -73.00 -6.43
C ALA A 63 -38.94 -73.48 -6.08
N ASN A 64 -38.08 -73.57 -7.10
CA ASN A 64 -36.69 -73.99 -6.97
C ASN A 64 -35.70 -73.03 -7.63
N ASN A 65 -36.11 -72.27 -8.65
CA ASN A 65 -35.27 -71.28 -9.33
C ASN A 65 -36.00 -69.95 -9.41
N TYR A 66 -35.23 -68.86 -9.49
CA TYR A 66 -35.74 -67.49 -9.49
C TYR A 66 -35.04 -66.69 -10.58
N SER A 67 -35.77 -65.80 -11.24
CA SER A 67 -35.24 -64.82 -12.18
C SER A 67 -35.80 -63.46 -11.81
N TRP A 68 -34.92 -62.51 -11.53
CA TRP A 68 -35.24 -61.15 -11.14
C TRP A 68 -34.94 -60.20 -12.29
N ASP A 69 -35.84 -59.26 -12.53
CA ASP A 69 -35.62 -58.02 -13.27
C ASP A 69 -35.80 -56.87 -12.28
N PHE A 70 -34.76 -56.05 -12.13
CA PHE A 70 -34.73 -54.97 -11.16
C PHE A 70 -35.29 -53.64 -11.71
N GLY A 71 -35.75 -53.62 -12.97
CA GLY A 71 -36.32 -52.41 -13.57
C GLY A 71 -35.30 -51.34 -13.95
N ASP A 72 -34.01 -51.55 -13.67
CA ASP A 72 -32.87 -50.72 -14.08
C ASP A 72 -32.07 -51.33 -15.25
N GLY A 73 -32.62 -52.39 -15.85
CA GLY A 73 -31.96 -53.16 -16.92
C GLY A 73 -31.02 -54.25 -16.43
N THR A 74 -30.86 -54.45 -15.11
CA THR A 74 -30.08 -55.55 -14.55
C THR A 74 -30.98 -56.67 -14.01
N THR A 75 -30.42 -57.89 -13.97
CA THR A 75 -31.14 -59.11 -13.58
C THR A 75 -30.34 -59.95 -12.59
N SER A 76 -31.00 -60.84 -11.84
CA SER A 76 -30.33 -61.83 -10.97
C SER A 76 -31.05 -63.17 -10.97
N THR A 77 -30.34 -64.24 -10.59
CA THR A 77 -30.93 -65.56 -10.34
C THR A 77 -30.70 -66.04 -8.91
N GLU A 78 -30.22 -65.16 -8.03
CA GLU A 78 -30.03 -65.47 -6.61
C GLU A 78 -31.37 -65.64 -5.90
N VAL A 79 -31.38 -66.40 -4.80
CA VAL A 79 -32.61 -66.61 -4.02
C VAL A 79 -33.01 -65.32 -3.28
N ASN A 80 -32.04 -64.61 -2.70
CA ASN A 80 -32.25 -63.36 -1.98
C ASN A 80 -31.19 -62.34 -2.45
N PRO A 81 -31.39 -61.69 -3.61
CA PRO A 81 -30.40 -60.76 -4.14
C PRO A 81 -30.34 -59.46 -3.32
N THR A 82 -29.16 -58.85 -3.29
CA THR A 82 -28.97 -57.48 -2.81
C THR A 82 -28.61 -56.59 -4.00
N LYS A 83 -29.26 -55.43 -4.11
CA LYS A 83 -29.09 -54.48 -5.21
C LYS A 83 -28.89 -53.06 -4.67
N VAL A 84 -28.08 -52.26 -5.34
CA VAL A 84 -27.92 -50.82 -5.06
C VAL A 84 -28.57 -50.05 -6.20
N TYR A 85 -29.44 -49.11 -5.87
CA TYR A 85 -30.14 -48.22 -6.80
C TYR A 85 -29.70 -46.78 -6.61
N THR A 86 -29.79 -45.96 -7.66
CA THR A 86 -29.80 -44.51 -7.55
C THR A 86 -31.21 -44.02 -7.23
N SER A 87 -31.37 -42.76 -6.80
CA SER A 87 -32.69 -42.14 -6.61
C SER A 87 -33.58 -42.32 -7.84
N GLY A 88 -34.83 -42.75 -7.63
CA GLY A 88 -35.73 -43.10 -8.72
C GLY A 88 -36.84 -44.06 -8.29
N THR A 89 -37.74 -44.37 -9.23
CA THR A 89 -38.81 -45.36 -9.04
C THR A 89 -38.58 -46.55 -9.96
N TYR A 90 -38.58 -47.75 -9.38
CA TYR A 90 -38.26 -49.00 -10.09
C TYR A 90 -39.36 -50.03 -9.90
N THR A 91 -39.72 -50.73 -10.99
CA THR A 91 -40.66 -51.85 -10.96
C THR A 91 -39.86 -53.15 -10.99
N ILE A 92 -39.96 -53.92 -9.92
CA ILE A 92 -39.19 -55.14 -9.70
C ILE A 92 -40.07 -56.33 -10.07
N VAL A 93 -39.58 -57.20 -10.94
CA VAL A 93 -40.28 -58.39 -11.41
C VAL A 93 -39.49 -59.62 -11.01
N MET A 94 -40.12 -60.57 -10.33
CA MET A 94 -39.52 -61.86 -9.99
C MET A 94 -40.36 -63.01 -10.56
N GLU A 95 -39.75 -63.83 -11.40
CA GLU A 95 -40.31 -65.09 -11.87
C GLU A 95 -39.74 -66.26 -11.04
N ALA A 96 -40.62 -67.04 -10.42
CA ALA A 96 -40.27 -68.24 -9.66
C ALA A 96 -40.68 -69.50 -10.45
N THR A 97 -39.77 -70.46 -10.61
CA THR A 97 -40.01 -71.69 -11.38
C THR A 97 -39.64 -72.95 -10.59
N ASN A 98 -40.33 -74.07 -10.84
CA ASN A 98 -40.04 -75.35 -10.20
C ASN A 98 -39.51 -76.40 -11.18
N VAL A 99 -39.00 -77.51 -10.66
CA VAL A 99 -38.43 -78.60 -11.48
C VAL A 99 -39.43 -79.30 -12.41
N ALA A 100 -40.74 -79.09 -12.18
CA ALA A 100 -41.80 -79.62 -13.03
C ALA A 100 -42.16 -78.67 -14.19
N GLY A 101 -41.52 -77.49 -14.27
CA GLY A 101 -41.73 -76.51 -15.33
C GLY A 101 -42.91 -75.57 -15.11
N ALA A 102 -43.53 -75.55 -13.91
CA ALA A 102 -44.48 -74.51 -13.55
C ALA A 102 -43.73 -73.20 -13.25
N SER A 103 -44.35 -72.06 -13.53
CA SER A 103 -43.86 -70.73 -13.19
C SER A 103 -44.97 -69.83 -12.67
N ASP A 104 -44.60 -68.83 -11.87
CA ASP A 104 -45.45 -67.73 -11.42
C ASP A 104 -44.59 -66.45 -11.29
N THR A 105 -45.22 -65.28 -11.38
CA THR A 105 -44.53 -63.98 -11.40
C THR A 105 -45.13 -63.04 -10.37
N PHE A 106 -44.26 -62.34 -9.64
CA PHE A 106 -44.64 -61.29 -8.70
C PHE A 106 -43.94 -59.98 -9.06
N GLU A 107 -44.70 -58.88 -8.98
CA GLU A 107 -44.21 -57.54 -9.30
C GLU A 107 -44.48 -56.58 -8.13
N ASP A 108 -43.50 -55.74 -7.80
CA ASP A 108 -43.66 -54.66 -6.81
C ASP A 108 -42.89 -53.41 -7.24
N THR A 109 -43.31 -52.22 -6.79
CA THR A 109 -42.65 -50.95 -7.10
C THR A 109 -41.98 -50.37 -5.87
N ILE A 110 -40.73 -49.94 -6.03
CA ILE A 110 -39.95 -49.27 -4.99
C ILE A 110 -39.60 -47.84 -5.42
N THR A 111 -39.57 -46.91 -4.47
CA THR A 111 -39.05 -45.55 -4.65
C THR A 111 -37.84 -45.36 -3.75
N ILE A 112 -36.74 -44.95 -4.36
CA ILE A 112 -35.46 -44.66 -3.72
C ILE A 112 -35.25 -43.15 -3.75
N SER A 113 -34.99 -42.56 -2.59
CA SER A 113 -34.76 -41.11 -2.42
C SER A 113 -33.51 -40.94 -1.56
N ILE A 114 -32.35 -41.03 -2.20
CA ILE A 114 -31.06 -40.80 -1.56
C ILE A 114 -30.93 -39.29 -1.33
N PRO A 115 -30.68 -38.84 -0.08
CA PRO A 115 -30.40 -37.44 0.20
C PRO A 115 -29.18 -36.94 -0.59
N GLU A 116 -29.25 -35.70 -1.03
CA GLU A 116 -28.15 -34.99 -1.70
C GLU A 116 -27.56 -33.96 -0.73
N GLU A 117 -26.24 -33.79 -0.76
CA GLU A 117 -25.55 -32.76 0.01
C GLU A 117 -25.77 -31.38 -0.61
N ILE A 118 -25.62 -30.32 0.17
CA ILE A 118 -25.74 -28.94 -0.33
C ILE A 118 -24.56 -28.66 -1.27
N ALA A 119 -24.85 -28.21 -2.48
CA ALA A 119 -23.86 -27.77 -3.46
C ALA A 119 -24.43 -26.64 -4.30
N PHE A 120 -23.57 -25.88 -4.96
CA PHE A 120 -24.02 -24.82 -5.86
C PHE A 120 -24.53 -25.43 -7.19
N PRO A 121 -25.62 -24.88 -7.77
CA PRO A 121 -26.43 -23.77 -7.27
C PRO A 121 -27.44 -24.19 -6.19
N ILE A 122 -27.73 -23.29 -5.24
CA ILE A 122 -28.73 -23.46 -4.16
C ILE A 122 -29.99 -22.67 -4.53
N SER A 123 -31.09 -23.40 -4.78
CA SER A 123 -32.41 -22.84 -5.18
C SER A 123 -33.55 -23.19 -4.23
N PHE A 124 -33.28 -23.90 -3.13
CA PHE A 124 -34.26 -24.32 -2.12
C PHE A 124 -35.45 -25.19 -2.60
N ASP A 125 -35.47 -25.58 -3.88
CA ASP A 125 -36.59 -26.32 -4.51
C ASP A 125 -36.37 -27.84 -4.60
N ASN A 126 -35.13 -28.35 -4.42
CA ASN A 126 -34.85 -29.78 -4.52
C ASN A 126 -35.26 -30.53 -3.24
N PRO A 127 -36.26 -31.43 -3.30
CA PRO A 127 -36.74 -32.14 -2.10
C PRO A 127 -35.79 -33.25 -1.61
N LEU A 128 -34.69 -33.52 -2.33
CA LEU A 128 -33.65 -34.46 -1.90
C LEU A 128 -32.54 -33.79 -1.07
N VAL A 129 -32.46 -32.47 -1.06
CA VAL A 129 -31.45 -31.71 -0.31
C VAL A 129 -32.09 -31.16 0.97
N ASP A 130 -31.41 -31.34 2.10
CA ASP A 130 -31.78 -30.71 3.36
C ASP A 130 -31.06 -29.37 3.50
N TYR A 131 -31.70 -28.27 3.09
CA TYR A 131 -31.12 -26.92 3.17
C TYR A 131 -31.19 -26.31 4.58
N GLY A 132 -31.09 -27.13 5.62
CA GLY A 132 -31.01 -26.66 7.00
C GLY A 132 -29.70 -25.89 7.24
N ALA A 133 -29.78 -24.55 7.21
CA ALA A 133 -28.62 -23.72 7.54
C ALA A 133 -28.31 -23.75 9.05
N GLU A 134 -27.02 -23.70 9.39
CA GLU A 134 -26.61 -23.42 10.75
C GLU A 134 -26.67 -21.91 11.00
N VAL A 135 -27.30 -21.50 12.10
CA VAL A 135 -27.52 -20.07 12.43
C VAL A 135 -26.75 -19.66 13.68
N PHE A 136 -26.34 -18.40 13.71
CA PHE A 136 -25.61 -17.82 14.85
C PHE A 136 -26.00 -16.36 15.08
N GLY A 137 -25.53 -15.79 16.20
CA GLY A 137 -25.71 -14.37 16.53
C GLY A 137 -27.14 -13.92 16.87
N GLY A 138 -28.14 -14.79 16.75
CA GLY A 138 -29.56 -14.44 16.99
C GLY A 138 -30.45 -14.58 15.75
N ALA A 139 -29.85 -14.88 14.60
CA ALA A 139 -30.58 -15.14 13.36
C ALA A 139 -31.36 -16.46 13.42
N THR A 140 -32.43 -16.55 12.62
CA THR A 140 -33.13 -17.81 12.33
C THR A 140 -33.27 -18.00 10.82
N PHE A 141 -33.25 -19.25 10.37
CA PHE A 141 -33.39 -19.62 8.97
C PHE A 141 -34.49 -20.67 8.79
N GLN A 142 -35.32 -20.51 7.76
CA GLN A 142 -36.29 -21.53 7.35
C GLN A 142 -36.61 -21.42 5.85
N ILE A 143 -37.06 -22.52 5.24
CA ILE A 143 -37.49 -22.53 3.84
C ILE A 143 -38.99 -22.22 3.77
N VAL A 144 -39.38 -21.26 2.94
CA VAL A 144 -40.78 -20.83 2.73
C VAL A 144 -41.08 -20.67 1.24
N GLU A 145 -42.36 -20.68 0.85
CA GLU A 145 -42.76 -20.27 -0.51
C GLU A 145 -42.50 -18.75 -0.68
N ASN A 146 -41.95 -18.33 -1.81
CA ASN A 146 -41.58 -16.94 -2.12
C ASN A 146 -42.75 -15.98 -1.78
N PRO A 147 -42.60 -15.13 -0.74
CA PRO A 147 -43.68 -14.25 -0.29
C PRO A 147 -43.87 -13.02 -1.18
N ASP A 148 -42.92 -12.71 -2.06
CA ASP A 148 -42.97 -11.59 -3.00
C ASP A 148 -42.51 -12.04 -4.40
N ALA A 149 -43.39 -12.72 -5.13
CA ALA A 149 -43.17 -13.13 -6.52
C ALA A 149 -43.26 -11.94 -7.49
N SER A 150 -42.31 -11.00 -7.40
CA SER A 150 -42.21 -9.80 -8.23
C SER A 150 -40.75 -9.43 -8.51
N GLY A 151 -40.52 -8.38 -9.31
CA GLY A 151 -39.17 -7.89 -9.62
C GLY A 151 -38.28 -8.95 -10.28
N ALA A 152 -37.07 -9.09 -9.76
CA ALA A 152 -36.08 -10.06 -10.24
C ALA A 152 -36.42 -11.53 -9.91
N ASN A 153 -37.30 -11.80 -8.94
CA ASN A 153 -37.80 -13.16 -8.62
C ASN A 153 -39.32 -13.27 -8.83
N PRO A 154 -39.83 -13.34 -10.07
CA PRO A 154 -41.26 -13.32 -10.35
C PRO A 154 -41.97 -14.68 -10.15
N THR A 155 -41.25 -15.72 -9.74
CA THR A 155 -41.74 -17.10 -9.68
C THR A 155 -42.21 -17.50 -8.28
N THR A 156 -43.21 -18.38 -8.24
CA THR A 156 -43.60 -19.09 -7.01
C THR A 156 -42.69 -20.31 -6.84
N SER A 157 -41.53 -20.10 -6.22
CA SER A 157 -40.52 -21.09 -5.79
C SER A 157 -40.37 -21.09 -4.28
N ASN A 158 -39.63 -22.04 -3.72
CA ASN A 158 -39.17 -21.94 -2.34
C ASN A 158 -37.97 -20.99 -2.24
N VAL A 159 -37.85 -20.27 -1.13
CA VAL A 159 -36.75 -19.35 -0.81
C VAL A 159 -36.30 -19.56 0.63
N GLY A 160 -35.07 -19.15 0.95
CA GLY A 160 -34.59 -19.07 2.33
C GLY A 160 -35.10 -17.81 3.02
N GLU A 161 -35.91 -17.93 4.06
CA GLU A 161 -36.29 -16.83 4.95
C GLU A 161 -35.28 -16.72 6.09
N ILE A 162 -34.74 -15.51 6.25
CA ILE A 162 -33.80 -15.13 7.30
C ILE A 162 -34.50 -14.14 8.22
N VAL A 163 -34.44 -14.35 9.54
CA VAL A 163 -34.92 -13.37 10.52
C VAL A 163 -33.79 -12.99 11.45
N ASN A 164 -33.38 -11.73 11.37
CA ASN A 164 -32.34 -11.12 12.21
C ASN A 164 -32.95 -10.44 13.44
N SER A 165 -32.29 -10.61 14.58
CA SER A 165 -32.69 -10.08 15.88
C SER A 165 -32.22 -8.64 16.14
N GLY A 166 -31.28 -8.14 15.33
CA GLY A 166 -30.61 -6.85 15.46
C GLY A 166 -29.29 -6.93 16.23
N ALA A 167 -28.59 -8.08 16.16
CA ALA A 167 -27.31 -8.30 16.80
C ALA A 167 -26.16 -8.17 15.80
N THR A 168 -24.99 -7.74 16.26
CA THR A 168 -23.79 -7.62 15.42
C THR A 168 -23.31 -8.99 14.97
N PHE A 169 -22.95 -9.13 13.69
CA PHE A 169 -22.46 -10.37 13.08
C PHE A 169 -23.41 -11.56 13.31
N GLU A 170 -24.72 -11.34 13.21
CA GLU A 170 -25.66 -12.46 13.11
C GLU A 170 -25.79 -12.93 11.66
N GLY A 171 -26.07 -14.21 11.49
CA GLY A 171 -26.00 -14.82 10.18
C GLY A 171 -26.24 -16.32 10.19
N PHE A 172 -25.95 -16.93 9.06
CA PHE A 172 -26.10 -18.35 8.84
C PHE A 172 -25.03 -18.87 7.87
N PHE A 173 -24.78 -20.17 7.88
CA PHE A 173 -23.85 -20.80 6.94
C PHE A 173 -24.34 -22.15 6.45
N PHE A 174 -23.79 -22.56 5.31
CA PHE A 174 -23.93 -23.91 4.76
C PHE A 174 -22.56 -24.59 4.71
N GLU A 175 -22.52 -25.85 5.13
CA GLU A 175 -21.42 -26.76 4.77
C GLU A 175 -21.73 -27.38 3.41
N LEU A 176 -20.83 -27.22 2.45
CA LEU A 176 -20.97 -27.72 1.09
C LEU A 176 -20.45 -29.15 1.00
N GLY A 177 -21.21 -30.02 0.33
CA GLY A 177 -20.80 -31.39 0.02
C GLY A 177 -19.68 -31.45 -1.03
N GLU A 178 -19.58 -30.44 -1.87
CA GLU A 178 -18.48 -30.24 -2.83
C GLU A 178 -17.91 -28.82 -2.64
N PRO A 179 -16.57 -28.66 -2.53
CA PRO A 179 -15.96 -27.35 -2.32
C PRO A 179 -16.26 -26.36 -3.45
N LEU A 180 -16.52 -25.10 -3.09
CA LEU A 180 -16.57 -23.98 -4.03
C LEU A 180 -15.15 -23.67 -4.52
N ASP A 181 -14.86 -23.88 -5.81
CA ASP A 181 -13.52 -23.72 -6.40
C ASP A 181 -13.36 -22.39 -7.13
N LEU A 182 -12.55 -21.47 -6.58
CA LEU A 182 -12.33 -20.12 -7.13
C LEU A 182 -11.13 -20.05 -8.11
N THR A 183 -10.62 -21.17 -8.60
CA THR A 183 -9.48 -21.14 -9.56
C THR A 183 -9.83 -20.46 -10.88
N THR A 184 -11.09 -20.53 -11.32
CA THR A 184 -11.56 -19.95 -12.59
C THR A 184 -12.68 -18.96 -12.37
N ASP A 185 -13.80 -19.42 -11.81
CA ASP A 185 -15.00 -18.61 -11.59
C ASP A 185 -14.96 -18.04 -10.17
N LYS A 186 -14.72 -16.74 -10.03
CA LYS A 186 -14.40 -16.14 -8.72
C LYS A 186 -15.58 -15.44 -8.05
N THR A 187 -16.75 -15.51 -8.65
CA THR A 187 -17.91 -14.71 -8.22
C THR A 187 -19.06 -15.59 -7.76
N VAL A 188 -19.60 -15.29 -6.58
CA VAL A 188 -20.87 -15.84 -6.10
C VAL A 188 -21.97 -14.84 -6.38
N LYS A 189 -23.00 -15.26 -7.10
CA LYS A 189 -24.22 -14.50 -7.35
C LYS A 189 -25.32 -15.00 -6.41
N ILE A 190 -26.07 -14.09 -5.80
CA ILE A 190 -27.29 -14.41 -5.06
C ILE A 190 -28.44 -13.53 -5.51
N LEU A 191 -29.66 -14.02 -5.34
CA LEU A 191 -30.86 -13.21 -5.42
C LEU A 191 -31.29 -12.90 -3.97
N PHE A 192 -31.30 -11.64 -3.60
CA PHE A 192 -31.59 -11.23 -2.22
C PHE A 192 -32.77 -10.25 -2.20
N TRP A 193 -33.61 -10.33 -1.17
CA TRP A 193 -34.76 -9.45 -0.99
C TRP A 193 -34.61 -8.60 0.26
N SER A 194 -34.73 -7.28 0.07
CA SER A 194 -34.92 -6.33 1.17
C SER A 194 -35.74 -5.13 0.71
N THR A 195 -36.47 -4.51 1.64
CA THR A 195 -37.21 -3.25 1.42
C THR A 195 -36.50 -2.03 2.02
N SER A 196 -35.28 -2.21 2.50
CA SER A 196 -34.42 -1.15 3.00
C SER A 196 -32.97 -1.40 2.56
N PRO A 197 -32.20 -0.34 2.29
CA PRO A 197 -30.78 -0.50 1.97
C PRO A 197 -30.06 -1.26 3.08
N ILE A 198 -29.27 -2.26 2.70
CA ILE A 198 -28.56 -3.13 3.65
C ILE A 198 -27.35 -3.76 2.97
N ASP A 199 -26.27 -3.91 3.73
CA ASP A 199 -25.08 -4.60 3.24
C ASP A 199 -25.13 -6.08 3.62
N ILE A 200 -24.61 -6.94 2.75
CA ILE A 200 -24.48 -8.37 2.99
C ILE A 200 -22.99 -8.67 2.93
N LEU A 201 -22.44 -9.26 3.97
CA LEU A 201 -21.06 -9.78 3.98
C LEU A 201 -21.12 -11.29 3.72
N LEU A 202 -20.41 -11.74 2.70
CA LEU A 202 -20.23 -13.16 2.39
C LEU A 202 -18.80 -13.58 2.74
N LYS A 203 -18.69 -14.62 3.57
CA LYS A 203 -17.41 -15.19 4.00
C LYS A 203 -17.31 -16.65 3.54
N LEU A 204 -16.14 -17.02 3.02
CA LEU A 204 -15.80 -18.39 2.62
C LEU A 204 -14.73 -18.94 3.56
N GLU A 205 -15.01 -20.10 4.15
CA GLU A 205 -14.24 -20.69 5.25
C GLU A 205 -13.95 -22.18 5.00
N ASP A 206 -13.09 -22.73 5.86
CA ASP A 206 -12.69 -24.15 5.84
C ASP A 206 -12.19 -24.60 4.46
N GLY A 207 -11.27 -23.82 3.89
CA GLY A 207 -10.74 -24.04 2.54
C GLY A 207 -9.30 -24.50 2.48
N THR A 208 -8.75 -24.51 1.27
CA THR A 208 -7.33 -24.81 1.01
C THR A 208 -6.39 -23.63 1.31
N ALA A 209 -6.95 -22.47 1.68
CA ALA A 209 -6.25 -21.25 2.04
C ALA A 209 -6.91 -20.58 3.25
N ALA A 210 -6.43 -19.39 3.63
CA ALA A 210 -7.08 -18.58 4.65
C ALA A 210 -8.51 -18.20 4.20
N ASP A 211 -9.38 -17.98 5.19
CA ASP A 211 -10.74 -17.48 4.97
C ASP A 211 -10.70 -16.17 4.16
N VAL A 212 -11.68 -15.99 3.29
CA VAL A 212 -11.86 -14.78 2.48
C VAL A 212 -13.28 -14.25 2.63
N GLU A 213 -13.45 -12.94 2.58
CA GLU A 213 -14.76 -12.30 2.72
C GLU A 213 -14.86 -11.08 1.82
N THR A 214 -16.08 -10.80 1.35
CA THR A 214 -16.39 -9.62 0.55
C THR A 214 -17.83 -9.17 0.81
N THR A 215 -18.13 -7.90 0.56
CA THR A 215 -19.43 -7.28 0.87
C THR A 215 -20.10 -6.81 -0.41
N ALA A 216 -21.42 -6.96 -0.50
CA ALA A 216 -22.24 -6.35 -1.54
C ALA A 216 -23.42 -5.61 -0.90
N SER A 217 -23.77 -4.46 -1.46
CA SER A 217 -24.86 -3.61 -0.97
C SER A 217 -26.16 -3.87 -1.74
N HIS A 218 -27.27 -3.93 -1.02
CA HIS A 218 -28.61 -4.02 -1.58
C HIS A 218 -29.32 -2.67 -1.46
N GLY A 219 -29.97 -2.18 -2.53
CA GLY A 219 -30.60 -0.86 -2.60
C GLY A 219 -31.94 -0.73 -1.88
N GLY A 220 -32.53 -1.87 -1.50
CA GLY A 220 -33.77 -1.93 -0.71
C GLY A 220 -35.04 -1.86 -1.56
N THR A 221 -34.95 -2.28 -2.81
CA THR A 221 -36.03 -2.12 -3.81
C THR A 221 -36.90 -3.37 -4.01
N GLY A 222 -36.74 -4.41 -3.18
CA GLY A 222 -37.34 -5.73 -3.36
C GLY A 222 -36.26 -6.77 -3.65
N TRP A 223 -36.46 -7.61 -4.67
CA TRP A 223 -35.46 -8.59 -5.13
C TRP A 223 -34.40 -7.93 -6.02
N GLU A 224 -33.13 -8.09 -5.66
CA GLU A 224 -31.96 -7.63 -6.41
C GLU A 224 -30.94 -8.77 -6.53
N GLU A 225 -30.21 -8.83 -7.66
CA GLU A 225 -29.05 -9.72 -7.79
C GLU A 225 -27.84 -9.04 -7.16
N LEU A 226 -27.14 -9.76 -6.28
CA LEU A 226 -25.90 -9.30 -5.65
C LEU A 226 -24.75 -10.21 -6.09
N TYR A 227 -23.59 -9.61 -6.31
CA TYR A 227 -22.40 -10.26 -6.82
C TYR A 227 -21.24 -10.11 -5.83
N PHE A 228 -20.61 -11.23 -5.46
CA PHE A 228 -19.53 -11.30 -4.49
C PHE A 228 -18.30 -11.88 -5.18
N THR A 229 -17.37 -11.02 -5.60
CA THR A 229 -16.12 -11.43 -6.26
C THR A 229 -14.99 -11.54 -5.25
N PHE A 230 -14.28 -12.67 -5.27
CA PHE A 230 -13.21 -12.97 -4.33
C PHE A 230 -11.84 -12.94 -5.04
N ASP A 231 -10.85 -12.29 -4.44
CA ASP A 231 -9.46 -12.41 -4.86
C ASP A 231 -8.79 -13.65 -4.22
N SER A 232 -9.23 -14.82 -4.66
CA SER A 232 -8.67 -16.11 -4.25
C SER A 232 -8.62 -17.08 -5.43
N ALA A 233 -7.70 -18.04 -5.36
CA ALA A 233 -7.64 -19.19 -6.28
C ALA A 233 -7.78 -20.52 -5.51
N ALA A 234 -8.28 -20.45 -4.28
CA ALA A 234 -8.48 -21.60 -3.39
C ALA A 234 -9.90 -22.18 -3.50
N SER A 235 -10.12 -23.33 -2.88
CA SER A 235 -11.44 -23.92 -2.74
C SER A 235 -11.90 -23.91 -1.28
N TYR A 236 -13.21 -23.75 -1.03
CA TYR A 236 -13.79 -23.58 0.31
C TYR A 236 -15.00 -24.49 0.54
N ASN A 237 -15.14 -25.04 1.75
CA ASN A 237 -16.23 -25.95 2.09
C ASN A 237 -17.39 -25.26 2.82
N VAL A 238 -17.18 -24.05 3.36
CA VAL A 238 -18.20 -23.33 4.12
C VAL A 238 -18.47 -21.98 3.49
N VAL A 239 -19.76 -21.66 3.29
CA VAL A 239 -20.23 -20.36 2.84
C VAL A 239 -21.11 -19.73 3.93
N THR A 240 -20.68 -18.59 4.44
CA THR A 240 -21.26 -17.90 5.59
C THR A 240 -21.80 -16.54 5.17
N PHE A 241 -23.07 -16.28 5.46
CA PHE A 241 -23.76 -15.03 5.15
C PHE A 241 -24.03 -14.25 6.43
N PHE A 242 -23.61 -12.98 6.44
CA PHE A 242 -23.97 -12.02 7.47
C PHE A 242 -24.83 -10.92 6.84
N VAL A 243 -26.11 -10.91 7.19
CA VAL A 243 -27.01 -9.82 6.77
C VAL A 243 -26.76 -8.64 7.72
N ASP A 244 -26.32 -7.51 7.17
CA ASP A 244 -25.82 -6.31 7.85
C ASP A 244 -24.42 -6.42 8.49
N GLY A 245 -23.67 -7.52 8.28
CA GLY A 245 -22.29 -7.65 8.78
C GLY A 245 -22.10 -7.21 10.25
N PRO A 246 -21.29 -6.16 10.56
CA PRO A 246 -21.11 -5.62 11.91
C PRO A 246 -22.29 -4.78 12.44
N GLY A 247 -23.28 -4.49 11.60
CA GLY A 247 -24.46 -3.69 11.89
C GLY A 247 -25.46 -4.36 12.84
N ILE A 248 -26.62 -3.74 13.04
CA ILE A 248 -27.63 -4.13 14.04
C ILE A 248 -29.05 -4.17 13.46
N SER A 249 -29.18 -4.33 12.14
CA SER A 249 -30.46 -4.33 11.45
C SER A 249 -31.26 -5.58 11.76
N SER A 250 -32.35 -5.42 12.52
CA SER A 250 -33.35 -6.46 12.75
C SER A 250 -34.36 -6.48 11.60
N GLY A 251 -34.78 -7.65 11.14
CA GLY A 251 -35.75 -7.74 10.05
C GLY A 251 -35.94 -9.14 9.51
N THR A 252 -36.84 -9.27 8.54
CA THR A 252 -37.03 -10.48 7.75
C THR A 252 -36.53 -10.22 6.34
N PHE A 253 -35.69 -11.12 5.84
CA PHE A 253 -35.05 -11.06 4.53
C PHE A 253 -35.26 -12.39 3.81
N TYR A 254 -35.09 -12.39 2.50
CA TYR A 254 -35.18 -13.60 1.69
C TYR A 254 -33.97 -13.74 0.78
N ILE A 255 -33.50 -14.97 0.62
CA ILE A 255 -32.40 -15.33 -0.28
C ILE A 255 -32.82 -16.47 -1.19
N ASP A 256 -32.41 -16.41 -2.45
CA ASP A 256 -32.69 -17.43 -3.47
C ASP A 256 -31.53 -17.49 -4.49
N ASP A 257 -31.53 -18.51 -5.34
CA ASP A 257 -30.65 -18.66 -6.52
C ASP A 257 -29.16 -18.35 -6.28
N ILE A 258 -28.59 -18.93 -5.21
CA ILE A 258 -27.16 -18.79 -4.89
C ILE A 258 -26.35 -19.64 -5.88
N SER A 259 -25.45 -19.03 -6.64
CA SER A 259 -24.69 -19.70 -7.71
C SER A 259 -23.29 -19.13 -7.87
N GLN A 260 -22.38 -19.93 -8.43
CA GLN A 260 -21.05 -19.48 -8.84
C GLN A 260 -21.11 -19.11 -10.31
N ILE A 261 -20.54 -17.97 -10.68
CA ILE A 261 -20.48 -17.47 -12.07
C ILE A 261 -19.08 -16.99 -12.43
N ASN A 262 -18.81 -16.89 -13.73
CA ASN A 262 -17.61 -16.24 -14.20
C ASN A 262 -17.64 -14.74 -13.84
N THR A 263 -16.52 -14.18 -13.40
CA THR A 263 -16.46 -12.74 -13.03
C THR A 263 -16.73 -11.83 -14.22
N GLY A 264 -16.34 -12.23 -15.45
CA GLY A 264 -16.65 -11.45 -16.65
C GLY A 264 -18.13 -11.51 -17.07
N ASP A 265 -18.95 -12.37 -16.46
CA ASP A 265 -20.38 -12.45 -16.71
C ASP A 265 -21.20 -11.51 -15.79
N ILE A 266 -20.55 -10.75 -14.89
CA ILE A 266 -21.23 -9.74 -14.08
C ILE A 266 -21.77 -8.66 -15.02
N PRO A 267 -23.09 -8.42 -15.07
CA PRO A 267 -23.65 -7.37 -15.90
C PRO A 267 -23.22 -6.01 -15.35
N CYS A 268 -22.45 -5.24 -16.12
CA CYS A 268 -22.26 -3.83 -15.80
C CYS A 268 -23.58 -3.09 -16.01
N THR A 269 -24.07 -2.40 -14.97
CA THR A 269 -25.31 -1.62 -15.02
C THR A 269 -25.08 -0.13 -15.19
N ASP A 270 -23.82 0.29 -15.21
CA ASP A 270 -23.45 1.70 -15.23
C ASP A 270 -23.78 2.31 -16.59
N THR A 271 -24.42 3.47 -16.57
CA THR A 271 -24.77 4.22 -17.77
C THR A 271 -24.03 5.54 -17.87
N ASP A 272 -23.44 5.97 -16.76
CA ASP A 272 -22.85 7.28 -16.57
C ASP A 272 -21.33 7.13 -16.71
N LEU A 273 -20.68 8.05 -17.44
CA LEU A 273 -19.23 8.12 -17.47
C LEU A 273 -18.75 8.81 -16.19
N GLU A 274 -18.11 8.06 -15.30
CA GLU A 274 -17.48 8.54 -14.06
C GLU A 274 -16.17 7.78 -13.79
N LEU A 275 -15.35 8.26 -12.85
CA LEU A 275 -14.17 7.51 -12.40
C LEU A 275 -14.58 6.49 -11.32
N PRO A 276 -14.01 5.27 -11.31
CA PRO A 276 -12.97 4.77 -12.23
C PRO A 276 -13.50 4.34 -13.62
N ILE A 277 -12.65 4.36 -14.65
CA ILE A 277 -12.93 3.90 -16.01
C ILE A 277 -12.01 2.72 -16.38
N ASP A 278 -12.59 1.57 -16.67
CA ASP A 278 -11.92 0.34 -17.16
C ASP A 278 -12.35 -0.09 -18.59
N PHE A 279 -13.31 0.65 -19.19
CA PHE A 279 -13.87 0.40 -20.52
C PHE A 279 -14.64 -0.92 -20.73
N ASP A 280 -14.85 -1.73 -19.69
CA ASP A 280 -15.52 -3.04 -19.80
C ASP A 280 -17.06 -2.93 -19.80
N CYS A 281 -17.60 -1.74 -19.51
CA CYS A 281 -19.04 -1.52 -19.39
C CYS A 281 -19.71 -1.21 -20.74
N GLU A 282 -20.31 -2.21 -21.40
CA GLU A 282 -21.01 -2.02 -22.69
C GLU A 282 -22.23 -1.07 -22.63
N THR A 283 -22.76 -0.79 -21.43
CA THR A 283 -23.91 0.10 -21.23
C THR A 283 -23.54 1.58 -21.26
N ILE A 284 -22.26 1.94 -21.14
CA ILE A 284 -21.75 3.31 -21.27
C ILE A 284 -21.48 3.61 -22.76
N ASP A 285 -22.01 4.72 -23.28
CA ASP A 285 -21.76 5.15 -24.67
C ASP A 285 -20.45 5.96 -24.78
N TYR A 286 -19.31 5.29 -24.54
CA TYR A 286 -17.97 5.88 -24.57
C TYR A 286 -17.68 6.68 -25.84
N ALA A 287 -18.20 6.24 -26.99
CA ALA A 287 -17.95 6.89 -28.28
C ALA A 287 -18.59 8.28 -28.40
N THR A 288 -19.61 8.58 -27.59
CA THR A 288 -20.27 9.89 -27.59
C THR A 288 -19.83 10.80 -26.45
N THR A 289 -19.38 10.22 -25.34
CA THR A 289 -18.90 10.95 -24.15
C THR A 289 -17.39 11.25 -24.22
N ILE A 290 -16.62 10.44 -24.96
CA ILE A 290 -15.20 10.67 -25.23
C ILE A 290 -15.05 11.18 -26.66
N VAL A 291 -14.84 12.48 -26.78
CA VAL A 291 -14.70 13.22 -28.04
C VAL A 291 -13.33 13.87 -28.14
N GLY A 292 -13.00 14.60 -29.20
CA GLY A 292 -11.67 15.22 -29.33
C GLY A 292 -11.27 15.44 -30.78
N ASN A 293 -10.01 15.80 -31.00
CA ASN A 293 -9.42 15.87 -32.34
C ASN A 293 -8.62 14.60 -32.71
N VAL A 294 -8.65 13.56 -31.87
CA VAL A 294 -8.18 12.20 -32.15
C VAL A 294 -9.33 11.27 -32.53
N SER A 295 -9.00 10.10 -33.08
CA SER A 295 -9.96 9.00 -33.15
C SER A 295 -9.93 8.22 -31.83
N PHE A 296 -11.09 8.01 -31.22
CA PHE A 296 -11.27 7.19 -30.01
C PHE A 296 -12.24 6.04 -30.27
N THR A 297 -11.88 4.82 -29.85
CA THR A 297 -12.74 3.63 -29.89
C THR A 297 -12.41 2.70 -28.74
N VAL A 298 -13.39 1.97 -28.22
CA VAL A 298 -13.13 0.88 -27.26
C VAL A 298 -12.96 -0.44 -28.03
N VAL A 299 -11.92 -1.21 -27.70
CA VAL A 299 -11.54 -2.46 -28.37
C VAL A 299 -11.05 -3.51 -27.37
N ASP A 300 -11.08 -4.80 -27.74
CA ASP A 300 -10.37 -5.85 -26.98
C ASP A 300 -8.90 -5.45 -26.81
N ASN A 301 -8.36 -5.60 -25.60
CA ASN A 301 -6.96 -5.31 -25.29
C ASN A 301 -6.03 -6.07 -26.26
N PRO A 302 -5.35 -5.38 -27.19
CA PRO A 302 -4.55 -6.04 -28.21
C PRO A 302 -3.15 -6.44 -27.68
N GLU A 303 -2.75 -5.95 -26.51
CA GLU A 303 -1.39 -6.04 -25.98
C GLU A 303 -1.40 -6.60 -24.55
N LEU A 304 -1.81 -7.87 -24.40
CA LEU A 304 -1.84 -8.60 -23.12
C LEU A 304 -0.42 -8.81 -22.55
N SER A 305 0.10 -7.83 -21.83
CA SER A 305 1.48 -7.82 -21.33
C SER A 305 1.68 -6.89 -20.13
N GLY A 306 2.75 -7.14 -19.37
CA GLY A 306 3.17 -6.23 -18.29
C GLY A 306 2.10 -6.09 -17.20
N ILE A 307 1.71 -4.85 -16.91
CA ILE A 307 0.72 -4.50 -15.88
C ILE A 307 -0.74 -4.57 -16.38
N ASN A 308 -0.95 -4.92 -17.65
CA ASN A 308 -2.27 -5.09 -18.25
C ASN A 308 -2.29 -6.36 -19.13
N ASP A 309 -2.21 -7.54 -18.49
CA ASP A 309 -2.03 -8.84 -19.13
C ASP A 309 -3.32 -9.69 -19.21
N MET A 310 -4.45 -9.14 -18.75
CA MET A 310 -5.74 -9.82 -18.74
C MET A 310 -6.58 -9.44 -19.97
N PRO A 311 -7.39 -10.38 -20.51
CA PRO A 311 -8.38 -10.04 -21.53
C PRO A 311 -9.45 -9.09 -20.95
N SER A 312 -9.38 -7.82 -21.34
CA SER A 312 -10.33 -6.73 -21.03
C SER A 312 -10.56 -5.87 -22.27
N MET A 313 -11.45 -4.90 -22.17
CA MET A 313 -11.61 -3.81 -23.13
C MET A 313 -10.65 -2.65 -22.78
N VAL A 314 -10.19 -1.89 -23.78
CA VAL A 314 -9.33 -0.71 -23.57
C VAL A 314 -9.75 0.44 -24.47
N GLY A 315 -9.45 1.67 -24.04
CA GLY A 315 -9.60 2.87 -24.87
C GLY A 315 -8.48 2.99 -25.90
N GLN A 316 -8.79 2.86 -27.19
CA GLN A 316 -7.84 3.09 -28.29
C GLN A 316 -7.87 4.55 -28.74
N ILE A 317 -6.73 5.24 -28.62
CA ILE A 317 -6.50 6.60 -29.11
C ILE A 317 -5.64 6.52 -30.38
N THR A 318 -6.03 7.23 -31.45
CA THR A 318 -5.20 7.33 -32.67
C THR A 318 -4.95 8.78 -33.04
N ASN A 319 -3.67 9.16 -33.01
CA ASN A 319 -3.14 10.46 -33.43
C ASN A 319 -2.73 10.43 -34.91
N VAL A 320 -3.03 11.51 -35.63
CA VAL A 320 -2.65 11.71 -37.03
C VAL A 320 -1.33 12.46 -37.21
N GLY A 321 -0.76 13.00 -36.13
CA GLY A 321 0.52 13.71 -36.10
C GLY A 321 0.41 15.23 -36.20
N ASP A 322 -0.67 15.80 -35.67
CA ASP A 322 -0.86 17.24 -35.49
C ASP A 322 -0.49 17.66 -34.05
N ASN A 323 -0.25 18.95 -33.82
CA ASN A 323 0.06 19.41 -32.47
C ASN A 323 -1.22 19.54 -31.62
N PHE A 324 -1.13 19.25 -30.32
CA PHE A 324 -2.24 19.31 -29.35
C PHE A 324 -3.41 18.37 -29.66
N GLU A 325 -3.11 17.18 -30.18
CA GLU A 325 -4.07 16.09 -30.29
C GLU A 325 -4.48 15.58 -28.89
N ASN A 326 -5.79 15.44 -28.65
CA ASN A 326 -6.35 15.03 -27.38
C ASN A 326 -7.62 14.17 -27.52
N ALA A 327 -7.82 13.33 -26.51
CA ALA A 327 -9.10 12.75 -26.14
C ALA A 327 -9.70 13.57 -24.98
N PHE A 328 -10.94 13.98 -25.13
CA PHE A 328 -11.73 14.80 -24.22
C PHE A 328 -12.86 13.94 -23.66
N PHE A 329 -12.86 13.72 -22.35
CA PHE A 329 -13.81 12.93 -21.61
C PHE A 329 -14.79 13.89 -20.92
N ASN A 330 -16.07 13.76 -21.25
CA ASN A 330 -17.15 14.54 -20.63
C ASN A 330 -17.85 13.67 -19.58
N PHE A 331 -17.46 13.80 -18.32
CA PHE A 331 -18.01 13.02 -17.21
C PHE A 331 -19.44 13.45 -16.86
N ASP A 332 -20.31 12.48 -16.64
CA ASP A 332 -21.63 12.66 -16.03
C ASP A 332 -21.49 12.92 -14.51
N VAL A 333 -20.47 12.27 -13.95
CA VAL A 333 -19.81 12.35 -12.64
C VAL A 333 -18.79 13.47 -12.38
N PRO A 334 -19.05 14.62 -11.71
CA PRO A 334 -17.95 15.55 -11.40
C PRO A 334 -16.86 14.89 -10.52
N VAL A 335 -15.60 14.99 -10.93
CA VAL A 335 -14.44 14.49 -10.16
C VAL A 335 -14.04 15.54 -9.13
N ASP A 336 -14.01 15.22 -7.83
CA ASP A 336 -13.72 16.16 -6.74
C ASP A 336 -12.27 16.01 -6.23
N PHE A 337 -11.45 17.04 -6.41
CA PHE A 337 -10.06 17.06 -5.94
C PHE A 337 -9.91 17.63 -4.51
N SER A 338 -10.98 17.78 -3.74
CA SER A 338 -10.90 18.30 -2.37
C SER A 338 -10.08 17.39 -1.43
N THR A 339 -10.19 16.07 -1.58
CA THR A 339 -9.44 15.04 -0.84
C THR A 339 -8.33 14.42 -1.68
N ASP A 340 -8.70 13.78 -2.79
CA ASP A 340 -7.82 12.95 -3.60
C ASP A 340 -7.29 13.77 -4.78
N LYS A 341 -6.03 14.19 -4.68
CA LYS A 341 -5.37 15.09 -5.63
C LYS A 341 -4.85 14.39 -6.89
N GLY A 342 -5.06 13.08 -7.00
CA GLY A 342 -4.40 12.27 -8.02
C GLY A 342 -5.33 11.67 -9.02
N VAL A 343 -4.84 11.49 -10.24
CA VAL A 343 -5.42 10.54 -11.19
C VAL A 343 -4.30 9.64 -11.67
N ARG A 344 -4.51 8.33 -11.67
CA ARG A 344 -3.61 7.40 -12.36
C ARG A 344 -4.33 6.73 -13.52
N LEU A 345 -3.56 6.32 -14.51
CA LEU A 345 -4.03 5.53 -15.64
C LEU A 345 -2.92 4.61 -16.14
N LYS A 346 -3.29 3.52 -16.79
CA LYS A 346 -2.38 2.70 -17.58
C LYS A 346 -2.39 3.20 -19.01
N LEU A 347 -1.21 3.43 -19.58
CA LEU A 347 -1.03 3.81 -20.98
C LEU A 347 -0.08 2.82 -21.65
N PHE A 348 -0.41 2.37 -22.84
CA PHE A 348 0.49 1.61 -23.70
C PHE A 348 1.11 2.50 -24.77
N SER A 349 2.43 2.53 -24.80
CA SER A 349 3.19 3.04 -25.95
C SER A 349 4.54 2.34 -26.10
N ASN A 350 4.92 2.07 -27.35
CA ASN A 350 6.28 1.62 -27.70
C ASN A 350 7.23 2.79 -28.03
N GLN A 351 6.81 4.02 -27.75
CA GLN A 351 7.55 5.25 -27.99
C GLN A 351 7.55 6.10 -26.72
N ALA A 352 8.70 6.70 -26.41
CA ALA A 352 8.80 7.64 -25.31
C ALA A 352 8.10 8.94 -25.72
N LEU A 353 7.13 9.40 -24.93
CA LEU A 353 6.33 10.57 -25.28
C LEU A 353 5.76 11.27 -24.03
N PRO A 354 5.60 12.60 -24.08
CA PRO A 354 4.95 13.38 -23.03
C PRO A 354 3.44 13.15 -23.04
N VAL A 355 2.86 12.99 -21.86
CA VAL A 355 1.43 12.78 -21.64
C VAL A 355 0.94 13.87 -20.70
N LEU A 356 0.09 14.78 -21.18
CA LEU A 356 -0.53 15.80 -20.34
C LEU A 356 -1.94 15.34 -19.98
N LEU A 357 -2.26 15.35 -18.70
CA LEU A 357 -3.63 15.23 -18.21
C LEU A 357 -4.09 16.59 -17.69
N LYS A 358 -5.23 17.05 -18.20
CA LYS A 358 -5.81 18.34 -17.84
C LYS A 358 -7.27 18.16 -17.42
N PHE A 359 -7.70 18.91 -16.41
CA PHE A 359 -9.11 19.06 -16.05
C PHE A 359 -9.54 20.51 -16.25
N GLU A 360 -10.69 20.68 -16.91
CA GLU A 360 -11.35 21.96 -17.17
C GLU A 360 -12.87 21.81 -16.99
N ASP A 361 -13.57 22.89 -16.70
CA ASP A 361 -15.04 22.89 -16.65
C ASP A 361 -15.66 24.28 -16.94
N GLY A 362 -14.80 25.30 -17.08
CA GLY A 362 -15.18 26.69 -17.29
C GLY A 362 -15.73 27.42 -16.05
N THR A 363 -15.77 26.79 -14.88
CA THR A 363 -16.19 27.39 -13.61
C THR A 363 -15.04 27.57 -12.62
N GLU A 364 -14.13 26.60 -12.55
CA GLU A 364 -12.87 26.64 -11.82
C GLU A 364 -11.70 26.96 -12.76
N GLY A 365 -10.52 27.25 -12.20
CA GLY A 365 -9.30 27.40 -13.00
C GLY A 365 -8.77 26.04 -13.43
N ASP A 366 -8.40 25.91 -14.71
CA ASP A 366 -7.83 24.67 -15.25
C ASP A 366 -6.67 24.14 -14.40
N VAL A 367 -6.62 22.81 -14.21
CA VAL A 367 -5.49 22.13 -13.57
C VAL A 367 -4.94 21.05 -14.48
N GLU A 368 -3.61 20.91 -14.51
CA GLU A 368 -2.95 19.97 -15.40
C GLU A 368 -1.66 19.43 -14.77
N ASP A 369 -1.29 18.22 -15.17
CA ASP A 369 0.00 17.60 -14.82
C ASP A 369 0.56 16.84 -16.03
N LEU A 370 1.89 16.88 -16.18
CA LEU A 370 2.62 16.36 -17.33
C LEU A 370 3.52 15.21 -16.90
N GLN A 371 3.21 14.01 -17.38
CA GLN A 371 3.99 12.81 -17.13
C GLN A 371 4.71 12.34 -18.39
N MET A 372 5.74 11.51 -18.21
CA MET A 372 6.50 10.92 -19.32
C MET A 372 6.25 9.42 -19.38
N HIS A 373 5.80 8.96 -20.54
CA HIS A 373 5.82 7.54 -20.88
C HIS A 373 7.20 7.19 -21.45
N THR A 374 7.86 6.13 -20.98
CA THR A 374 9.23 5.77 -21.39
C THR A 374 9.28 4.98 -22.69
N GLY A 375 8.14 4.48 -23.15
CA GLY A 375 7.98 3.80 -24.42
C GLY A 375 8.25 2.31 -24.35
N THR A 376 8.07 1.72 -23.17
CA THR A 376 8.45 0.33 -22.88
C THR A 376 7.28 -0.66 -22.93
N GLY A 377 6.11 -0.24 -23.42
CA GLY A 377 4.87 -1.02 -23.42
C GLY A 377 3.83 -0.36 -22.53
N TRP A 378 3.15 -1.15 -21.68
CA TRP A 378 2.23 -0.62 -20.66
C TRP A 378 3.00 -0.01 -19.49
N GLU A 379 2.67 1.23 -19.15
CA GLU A 379 3.19 1.94 -17.97
C GLU A 379 2.01 2.59 -17.22
N GLU A 380 2.09 2.62 -15.89
CA GLU A 380 1.14 3.35 -15.05
C GLU A 380 1.68 4.78 -14.86
N LEU A 381 0.88 5.77 -15.25
CA LEU A 381 1.20 7.18 -15.09
C LEU A 381 0.31 7.75 -13.99
N THR A 382 0.92 8.42 -13.02
CA THR A 382 0.20 9.10 -11.93
C THR A 382 0.36 10.61 -12.11
N PHE A 383 -0.77 11.30 -12.16
CA PHE A 383 -0.90 12.74 -12.33
C PHE A 383 -1.31 13.37 -11.00
N THR A 384 -0.58 14.39 -10.55
CA THR A 384 -0.87 15.13 -9.31
C THR A 384 -1.44 16.50 -9.63
N LEU A 385 -2.74 16.66 -9.37
CA LEU A 385 -3.51 17.86 -9.70
C LEU A 385 -3.74 18.70 -8.44
N SER A 386 -3.06 19.86 -8.39
CA SER A 386 -3.12 20.78 -7.26
C SER A 386 -4.39 21.64 -7.27
N SER A 387 -5.57 21.01 -7.17
CA SER A 387 -6.87 21.68 -7.08
C SER A 387 -7.65 21.27 -5.85
N SER A 388 -8.59 22.10 -5.40
CA SER A 388 -9.68 21.69 -4.51
C SER A 388 -11.05 21.82 -5.18
N GLY A 389 -11.06 22.04 -6.50
CA GLY A 389 -12.26 22.16 -7.31
C GLY A 389 -12.79 20.79 -7.74
N SER A 390 -13.96 20.82 -8.37
CA SER A 390 -14.57 19.65 -8.99
C SER A 390 -14.81 19.92 -10.47
N TYR A 391 -14.54 18.94 -11.34
CA TYR A 391 -14.48 19.11 -12.79
C TYR A 391 -15.25 18.00 -13.50
N ASN A 392 -15.86 18.35 -14.64
CA ASN A 392 -16.54 17.39 -15.50
C ASN A 392 -15.75 17.07 -16.77
N ASP A 393 -14.84 17.94 -17.19
CA ASP A 393 -14.09 17.72 -18.42
C ASP A 393 -12.65 17.32 -18.10
N MET A 394 -12.27 16.14 -18.59
CA MET A 394 -10.88 15.66 -18.55
C MET A 394 -10.33 15.59 -19.97
N VAL A 395 -9.15 16.15 -20.18
CA VAL A 395 -8.48 16.22 -21.48
C VAL A 395 -7.14 15.51 -21.38
N LEU A 396 -7.01 14.40 -22.11
CA LEU A 396 -5.81 13.58 -22.19
C LEU A 396 -5.09 13.85 -23.51
N PHE A 397 -3.89 14.40 -23.43
CA PHE A 397 -2.99 14.58 -24.57
C PHE A 397 -1.93 13.49 -24.56
N VAL A 398 -2.04 12.53 -25.47
CA VAL A 398 -0.98 11.55 -25.73
C VAL A 398 -0.05 12.15 -26.78
N ALA A 399 1.23 12.36 -26.44
CA ALA A 399 2.22 13.12 -27.22
C ALA A 399 2.00 14.65 -27.19
N PHE A 400 1.84 15.21 -25.98
CA PHE A 400 1.63 16.63 -25.77
C PHE A 400 2.73 17.51 -26.38
N ASN A 401 2.32 18.55 -27.10
CA ASN A 401 3.20 19.49 -27.80
C ASN A 401 4.16 18.83 -28.83
N GLN A 402 3.82 17.64 -29.32
CA GLN A 402 4.57 16.92 -30.34
C GLN A 402 3.67 16.57 -31.54
N THR A 403 4.25 15.95 -32.56
CA THR A 403 3.56 15.59 -33.83
C THR A 403 3.62 14.08 -34.08
N ASP A 404 3.69 13.29 -33.02
CA ASP A 404 3.84 11.84 -33.09
C ASP A 404 2.50 11.19 -33.46
N ALA A 405 2.45 10.68 -34.69
CA ALA A 405 1.33 9.89 -35.17
C ALA A 405 1.45 8.45 -34.67
N GLY A 406 0.35 7.87 -34.21
CA GLY A 406 0.38 6.52 -33.63
C GLY A 406 -0.96 6.07 -33.11
N THR A 407 -1.00 4.80 -32.69
CA THR A 407 -2.10 4.21 -31.94
C THR A 407 -1.60 3.90 -30.55
N PHE A 408 -2.35 4.34 -29.55
CA PHE A 408 -2.07 4.21 -28.13
C PHE A 408 -3.28 3.58 -27.46
N TYR A 409 -3.07 2.92 -26.33
CA TYR A 409 -4.15 2.31 -25.55
C TYR A 409 -4.11 2.83 -24.13
N VAL A 410 -5.27 3.22 -23.60
CA VAL A 410 -5.44 3.68 -22.22
C VAL A 410 -6.42 2.76 -21.51
N ASP A 411 -6.16 2.50 -20.24
CA ASP A 411 -6.97 1.62 -19.39
C ASP A 411 -6.85 2.02 -17.92
N ASP A 412 -7.74 1.50 -17.06
CA ASP A 412 -7.74 1.67 -15.60
C ASP A 412 -7.51 3.13 -15.14
N ILE A 413 -8.36 4.05 -15.57
CA ILE A 413 -8.29 5.46 -15.17
C ILE A 413 -9.00 5.62 -13.83
N GLU A 414 -8.31 6.08 -12.79
CA GLU A 414 -8.90 6.18 -11.45
C GLU A 414 -8.35 7.35 -10.64
N GLN A 415 -9.17 7.89 -9.74
CA GLN A 415 -8.75 8.91 -8.79
C GLN A 415 -7.98 8.26 -7.63
N VAL A 416 -6.85 8.83 -7.24
CA VAL A 416 -5.99 8.30 -6.18
C VAL A 416 -5.55 9.36 -5.19
N ALA A 417 -5.37 8.94 -3.93
CA ALA A 417 -4.74 9.76 -2.92
C ALA A 417 -3.25 9.92 -3.24
N VAL A 418 -2.86 11.07 -3.79
CA VAL A 418 -1.46 11.51 -3.79
C VAL A 418 -1.31 12.71 -2.88
N SER A 419 -0.31 12.63 -2.02
CA SER A 419 0.25 13.80 -1.36
C SER A 419 0.82 14.69 -2.45
N THR A 420 0.17 15.81 -2.76
CA THR A 420 0.91 16.96 -3.28
C THR A 420 2.08 17.14 -2.31
N GLY A 421 3.32 17.13 -2.80
CA GLY A 421 4.48 17.38 -1.95
C GLY A 421 4.28 18.64 -1.10
N PRO A 422 5.15 18.91 -0.10
CA PRO A 422 5.06 20.14 0.66
C PRO A 422 4.85 21.31 -0.31
N PRO A 423 3.98 22.29 0.04
CA PRO A 423 3.73 23.43 -0.83
C PRO A 423 5.07 24.00 -1.27
N CYS A 424 5.11 24.54 -2.49
CA CYS A 424 6.27 25.30 -2.94
C CYS A 424 6.81 26.17 -1.80
N THR A 425 8.12 26.25 -1.65
CA THR A 425 8.76 26.98 -0.58
C THR A 425 8.84 28.45 -0.98
N PRO A 426 8.16 29.39 -0.28
CA PRO A 426 8.32 30.80 -0.57
C PRO A 426 9.74 31.22 -0.18
N GLU A 427 10.47 31.78 -1.13
CA GLU A 427 11.78 32.34 -0.87
C GLU A 427 11.64 33.69 -0.17
N THR A 428 12.48 33.93 0.84
CA THR A 428 12.41 35.14 1.67
C THR A 428 13.70 35.97 1.63
N THR A 429 14.73 35.44 0.99
CA THR A 429 16.04 36.08 0.84
C THR A 429 16.31 36.36 -0.63
N GLU A 430 16.22 37.62 -1.03
CA GLU A 430 16.24 38.02 -2.43
C GLU A 430 17.04 39.31 -2.61
N SER A 431 17.82 39.43 -3.67
CA SER A 431 18.56 40.66 -3.99
C SER A 431 18.82 40.83 -5.49
N ILE A 432 18.72 42.07 -5.97
CA ILE A 432 19.13 42.46 -7.32
C ILE A 432 20.42 43.31 -7.31
N ALA A 433 21.03 43.52 -6.13
CA ALA A 433 22.27 44.25 -6.02
C ALA A 433 23.45 43.34 -6.39
N ALA A 434 24.44 43.88 -7.09
CA ALA A 434 25.56 43.09 -7.59
C ALA A 434 26.46 42.48 -6.49
N ALA A 435 26.40 43.01 -5.27
CA ALA A 435 27.22 42.53 -4.15
C ALA A 435 26.69 41.23 -3.51
N ASP A 436 25.38 40.98 -3.59
CA ASP A 436 24.68 39.87 -2.94
C ASP A 436 23.57 39.31 -3.84
N LEU A 437 23.75 39.41 -5.16
CA LEU A 437 22.76 39.05 -6.17
C LEU A 437 22.14 37.69 -5.86
N ASN A 438 20.80 37.66 -5.78
CA ASN A 438 20.00 36.46 -5.61
C ASN A 438 18.60 36.70 -6.21
N ILE A 439 18.44 36.41 -7.51
CA ILE A 439 17.17 36.61 -8.23
C ILE A 439 16.34 35.33 -8.15
N THR A 440 15.21 35.41 -7.45
CA THR A 440 14.33 34.24 -7.19
C THR A 440 12.86 34.49 -7.61
N PHE A 441 12.54 35.70 -8.10
CA PHE A 441 11.23 36.08 -8.66
C PHE A 441 10.05 36.09 -7.67
N GLN A 442 10.26 35.71 -6.41
CA GLN A 442 9.21 35.70 -5.39
C GLN A 442 8.76 37.12 -5.03
N THR A 443 9.69 38.04 -4.76
CA THR A 443 9.42 39.46 -4.52
C THR A 443 10.30 40.39 -5.37
N ASN A 444 11.42 39.89 -5.92
CA ASN A 444 12.36 40.63 -6.73
C ASN A 444 12.13 40.40 -8.24
N THR A 445 11.58 41.40 -8.89
CA THR A 445 11.34 41.35 -10.35
C THR A 445 12.35 42.25 -11.06
N PRO A 446 13.53 41.75 -11.47
CA PRO A 446 14.50 42.55 -12.20
C PRO A 446 13.88 43.04 -13.51
N ALA A 447 14.32 44.22 -13.97
CA ALA A 447 13.94 44.71 -15.28
C ALA A 447 14.64 43.88 -16.36
N VAL A 448 13.87 43.07 -17.08
CA VAL A 448 14.35 42.22 -18.15
C VAL A 448 14.26 42.94 -19.49
N ILE A 449 15.32 42.82 -20.30
CA ILE A 449 15.36 43.24 -21.69
C ILE A 449 15.27 41.98 -22.56
N GLU A 450 14.22 41.92 -23.36
CA GLU A 450 13.94 40.80 -24.26
C GLU A 450 14.61 41.02 -25.62
N ASP A 451 15.46 40.08 -26.06
CA ASP A 451 16.03 40.06 -27.41
C ASP A 451 15.61 38.78 -28.14
N ASN A 452 14.48 38.87 -28.85
CA ASN A 452 13.82 37.78 -29.59
C ASN A 452 13.27 36.63 -28.72
N VAL A 453 13.03 36.90 -27.43
CA VAL A 453 12.34 36.02 -26.47
C VAL A 453 11.13 36.75 -25.87
N ALA A 454 10.21 36.05 -25.20
CA ALA A 454 9.33 36.63 -24.18
C ALA A 454 9.75 36.14 -22.81
N PHE A 455 9.61 37.02 -21.83
CA PHE A 455 9.82 36.70 -20.43
C PHE A 455 8.54 36.94 -19.60
N SER A 456 8.26 36.01 -18.70
CA SER A 456 7.23 36.11 -17.66
C SER A 456 7.77 35.48 -16.38
N TRP A 457 7.37 35.97 -15.21
CA TRP A 457 7.53 35.22 -13.97
C TRP A 457 6.19 34.58 -13.61
N ILE A 458 6.21 33.29 -13.32
CA ILE A 458 5.00 32.47 -13.13
C ILE A 458 5.12 31.65 -11.85
N ASP A 459 4.03 31.00 -11.43
CA ASP A 459 4.13 29.93 -10.43
C ASP A 459 5.03 28.81 -10.98
N ASN A 460 5.91 28.27 -10.13
CA ASN A 460 6.81 27.18 -10.53
C ASN A 460 5.96 25.99 -11.03
N PRO A 461 6.06 25.58 -12.30
CA PRO A 461 5.27 24.48 -12.82
C PRO A 461 5.80 23.10 -12.38
N ASP A 462 6.98 23.04 -11.75
CA ASP A 462 7.67 21.81 -11.35
C ASP A 462 8.38 21.99 -9.99
N PHE A 463 7.61 22.23 -8.92
CA PHE A 463 8.13 22.40 -7.54
C PHE A 463 8.23 21.09 -6.75
N GLY A 464 7.74 19.97 -7.31
CA GLY A 464 7.73 18.67 -6.64
C GLY A 464 9.09 17.97 -6.61
N GLY A 465 10.03 18.40 -7.45
CA GLY A 465 11.40 17.87 -7.50
C GLY A 465 12.32 18.45 -6.41
N PRO A 466 13.40 17.74 -6.05
CA PRO A 466 14.29 18.15 -4.95
C PRO A 466 15.20 19.34 -5.28
N VAL A 467 15.33 19.73 -6.55
CA VAL A 467 16.31 20.74 -6.99
C VAL A 467 15.74 22.15 -6.91
N ASN A 468 14.48 22.35 -7.34
CA ASN A 468 13.84 23.64 -7.24
C ASN A 468 12.43 23.52 -6.66
N THR A 469 12.31 23.75 -5.37
CA THR A 469 11.04 23.77 -4.65
C THR A 469 10.42 25.16 -4.57
N SER A 470 10.98 26.17 -5.24
CA SER A 470 10.52 27.56 -5.16
C SER A 470 9.08 27.74 -5.62
N CYS A 471 8.43 28.81 -5.14
CA CYS A 471 7.07 29.14 -5.59
C CYS A 471 7.01 29.91 -6.91
N LYS A 472 8.06 30.65 -7.27
CA LYS A 472 8.08 31.53 -8.45
C LYS A 472 9.33 31.28 -9.26
N VAL A 473 9.19 31.31 -10.59
CA VAL A 473 10.30 31.09 -11.51
C VAL A 473 10.20 32.03 -12.70
N GLY A 474 11.33 32.27 -13.36
CA GLY A 474 11.40 32.99 -14.62
C GLY A 474 11.16 32.06 -15.81
N GLN A 475 10.11 32.30 -16.59
CA GLN A 475 9.80 31.62 -17.85
C GLN A 475 10.34 32.41 -19.04
N VAL A 476 11.06 31.73 -19.94
CA VAL A 476 11.61 32.30 -21.17
C VAL A 476 11.10 31.51 -22.37
N THR A 477 10.32 32.14 -23.25
CA THR A 477 9.82 31.54 -24.49
C THR A 477 10.57 32.11 -25.70
N ARG A 478 11.11 31.25 -26.57
CA ARG A 478 11.81 31.66 -27.80
C ARG A 478 10.85 31.69 -29.00
N PHE A 479 10.91 32.71 -29.86
CA PHE A 479 9.92 32.89 -30.93
C PHE A 479 10.43 32.86 -32.38
N ASN A 480 11.73 33.10 -32.62
CA ASN A 480 12.21 33.41 -33.97
C ASN A 480 13.22 32.41 -34.54
N ASN A 481 13.42 31.25 -33.90
CA ASN A 481 14.40 30.24 -34.33
C ASN A 481 15.78 30.84 -34.62
N SER A 482 16.19 31.87 -33.87
CA SER A 482 17.51 32.48 -34.05
C SER A 482 18.48 31.88 -33.02
N PRO A 483 19.68 31.44 -33.44
CA PRO A 483 20.64 30.77 -32.57
C PRO A 483 21.20 31.64 -31.42
N PHE A 484 20.81 32.92 -31.37
CA PHE A 484 21.33 33.94 -30.44
C PHE A 484 20.22 34.67 -29.67
N ASP A 485 19.01 34.10 -29.61
CA ASP A 485 17.92 34.67 -28.81
C ASP A 485 18.32 34.67 -27.33
N ASN A 486 18.12 35.80 -26.65
CA ASN A 486 18.64 36.01 -25.30
C ASN A 486 17.76 36.89 -24.42
N LEU A 487 17.98 36.71 -23.13
CA LEU A 487 17.45 37.53 -22.04
C LEU A 487 18.57 38.41 -21.50
N GLN A 488 18.30 39.68 -21.17
CA GLN A 488 19.30 40.54 -20.52
C GLN A 488 18.77 41.19 -19.26
N ILE A 489 19.65 41.34 -18.27
CA ILE A 489 19.37 41.99 -16.98
C ILE A 489 20.47 43.01 -16.71
N ASP A 490 20.08 44.28 -16.59
CA ASP A 490 21.00 45.35 -16.21
C ASP A 490 21.04 45.48 -14.68
N LEU A 491 22.24 45.45 -14.11
CA LEU A 491 22.51 45.60 -12.69
C LEU A 491 22.81 47.08 -12.36
N ALA A 492 22.47 47.50 -11.15
CA ALA A 492 22.68 48.87 -10.70
C ALA A 492 24.17 49.20 -10.44
N ASP A 493 24.94 48.18 -10.06
CA ASP A 493 26.36 48.24 -9.76
C ASP A 493 27.08 47.08 -10.47
N LYS A 494 28.41 47.16 -10.53
CA LYS A 494 29.24 46.12 -11.16
C LYS A 494 29.49 44.95 -10.21
N LEU A 495 29.46 43.73 -10.76
CA LEU A 495 29.81 42.48 -10.09
C LEU A 495 31.29 42.48 -9.68
N ASP A 496 31.56 41.97 -8.47
CA ASP A 496 32.89 41.82 -7.89
C ASP A 496 33.16 40.34 -7.53
N PHE A 497 34.06 39.72 -8.29
CA PHE A 497 34.50 38.34 -8.07
C PHE A 497 35.78 38.23 -7.21
N ASN A 498 36.17 39.29 -6.48
CA ASN A 498 37.23 39.17 -5.47
C ASN A 498 36.74 38.47 -4.20
N THR A 499 35.43 38.50 -3.97
CA THR A 499 34.73 37.88 -2.83
C THR A 499 33.59 36.99 -3.32
N SER A 500 33.66 36.47 -4.54
CA SER A 500 32.71 35.48 -5.05
C SER A 500 33.43 34.67 -6.13
N GLU A 501 33.05 33.41 -6.27
CA GLU A 501 33.67 32.47 -7.21
C GLU A 501 32.97 32.48 -8.57
N GLY A 502 31.72 32.95 -8.62
CA GLY A 502 30.97 33.07 -9.85
C GLY A 502 29.48 33.28 -9.63
N LEU A 503 28.69 32.85 -10.60
CA LEU A 503 27.22 32.82 -10.54
C LEU A 503 26.71 31.38 -10.66
N LYS A 504 25.65 31.05 -9.93
CA LYS A 504 24.89 29.82 -10.12
C LYS A 504 23.44 30.14 -10.48
N MET A 505 22.77 29.22 -11.16
CA MET A 505 21.40 29.38 -11.62
C MET A 505 20.74 28.01 -11.77
N LYS A 506 19.55 27.85 -11.22
CA LYS A 506 18.71 26.69 -11.49
C LYS A 506 18.06 26.86 -12.86
N VAL A 507 18.06 25.80 -13.66
CA VAL A 507 17.50 25.79 -15.01
C VAL A 507 16.66 24.54 -15.18
N TRP A 508 15.45 24.73 -15.70
CA TRP A 508 14.61 23.68 -16.22
C TRP A 508 14.57 23.77 -17.74
N SER A 509 14.81 22.66 -18.42
CA SER A 509 14.80 22.60 -19.87
C SER A 509 13.95 21.43 -20.38
N PRO A 510 13.12 21.63 -21.43
CA PRO A 510 12.40 20.53 -22.06
C PRO A 510 13.30 19.63 -22.93
N ILE A 511 14.58 19.99 -23.09
CA ILE A 511 15.54 19.29 -23.96
C ILE A 511 16.76 18.88 -23.13
N ALA A 512 17.16 17.60 -23.24
CA ALA A 512 18.36 17.12 -22.57
C ALA A 512 19.61 17.65 -23.27
N ASN A 513 20.71 17.82 -22.53
CA ASN A 513 21.95 18.38 -23.09
C ASN A 513 21.76 19.81 -23.61
N THR A 514 20.95 20.64 -22.94
CA THR A 514 20.69 22.02 -23.38
C THR A 514 21.88 22.93 -23.07
N PRO A 515 22.52 23.54 -24.08
CA PRO A 515 23.59 24.51 -23.87
C PRO A 515 23.04 25.84 -23.33
N VAL A 516 23.47 26.25 -22.14
CA VAL A 516 23.10 27.52 -21.50
C VAL A 516 24.34 28.40 -21.42
N LEU A 517 24.36 29.51 -22.17
CA LEU A 517 25.46 30.47 -22.15
C LEU A 517 25.10 31.63 -21.24
N LEU A 518 25.91 31.87 -20.21
CA LEU A 518 25.85 33.08 -19.40
C LEU A 518 27.00 34.00 -19.81
N LYS A 519 26.64 35.21 -20.24
CA LYS A 519 27.57 36.25 -20.65
C LYS A 519 27.42 37.48 -19.75
N LEU A 520 28.55 37.99 -19.26
CA LEU A 520 28.64 39.22 -18.47
C LEU A 520 29.23 40.32 -19.35
N GLU A 521 28.59 41.50 -19.39
CA GLU A 521 29.04 42.65 -20.16
C GLU A 521 29.13 43.93 -19.30
N GLU A 522 29.89 44.91 -19.78
CA GLU A 522 29.89 46.27 -19.25
C GLU A 522 28.92 47.17 -20.03
N ILE A 523 27.96 47.79 -19.32
CA ILE A 523 27.01 48.75 -19.86
C ILE A 523 27.78 49.93 -20.47
N GLY A 524 27.51 50.20 -21.74
CA GLY A 524 28.18 51.26 -22.50
C GLY A 524 29.54 50.85 -23.11
N ASN A 525 30.02 49.65 -22.83
CA ASN A 525 31.24 49.08 -23.43
C ASN A 525 31.09 47.57 -23.71
N PRO A 526 30.25 47.17 -24.69
CA PRO A 526 29.99 45.75 -24.98
C PRO A 526 31.21 44.97 -25.50
N GLY A 527 32.33 45.66 -25.76
CA GLY A 527 33.60 45.00 -26.08
C GLY A 527 34.34 44.46 -24.84
N ASN A 528 33.88 44.78 -23.63
CA ASN A 528 34.36 44.24 -22.37
C ASN A 528 33.35 43.23 -21.83
N PHE A 529 33.62 41.95 -22.04
CA PHE A 529 32.74 40.86 -21.64
C PHE A 529 33.50 39.57 -21.31
N VAL A 530 32.82 38.68 -20.60
CA VAL A 530 33.22 37.29 -20.37
C VAL A 530 32.00 36.39 -20.55
N GLU A 531 32.20 35.16 -21.02
CA GLU A 531 31.12 34.22 -21.28
C GLU A 531 31.51 32.81 -20.86
N ILE A 532 30.58 32.10 -20.21
CA ILE A 532 30.74 30.73 -19.75
C ILE A 532 29.55 29.91 -20.24
N LEU A 533 29.84 28.77 -20.87
CA LEU A 533 28.85 27.85 -21.40
C LEU A 533 28.73 26.65 -20.47
N GLN A 534 27.53 26.40 -19.97
CA GLN A 534 27.17 25.17 -19.26
C GLN A 534 26.15 24.37 -20.07
N THR A 535 25.88 23.14 -19.64
CA THR A 535 24.94 22.26 -20.34
C THR A 535 24.14 21.47 -19.32
N THR A 536 22.81 21.52 -19.39
CA THR A 536 21.94 20.65 -18.59
C THR A 536 22.16 19.20 -19.03
N SER A 537 22.01 18.23 -18.14
CA SER A 537 22.24 16.82 -18.44
C SER A 537 20.98 16.08 -18.89
N ALA A 538 19.80 16.56 -18.46
CA ALA A 538 18.52 15.91 -18.68
C ALA A 538 17.44 16.89 -19.14
N ALA A 539 16.34 16.32 -19.64
CA ALA A 539 15.14 17.05 -20.03
C ALA A 539 14.10 17.00 -18.91
N MET A 540 13.18 17.96 -18.94
CA MET A 540 11.97 18.04 -18.12
C MET A 540 12.23 17.96 -16.61
N GLN A 541 13.36 18.51 -16.15
CA GLN A 541 13.67 18.61 -14.73
C GLN A 541 14.58 19.81 -14.44
N TRP A 542 14.57 20.25 -13.19
CA TRP A 542 15.46 21.29 -12.68
C TRP A 542 16.88 20.79 -12.47
N GLU A 543 17.86 21.58 -12.88
CA GLU A 543 19.29 21.37 -12.62
C GLU A 543 19.95 22.68 -12.18
N GLU A 544 20.85 22.65 -11.21
CA GLU A 544 21.66 23.82 -10.85
C GLU A 544 22.92 23.87 -11.72
N LEU A 545 23.09 24.97 -12.47
CA LEU A 545 24.26 25.24 -13.29
C LEU A 545 25.19 26.24 -12.62
N THR A 546 26.48 25.94 -12.61
CA THR A 546 27.53 26.76 -12.00
C THR A 546 28.39 27.43 -13.07
N PHE A 547 28.59 28.73 -12.98
CA PHE A 547 29.37 29.55 -13.91
C PHE A 547 30.54 30.21 -13.17
N ASP A 548 31.71 29.56 -13.20
CA ASP A 548 32.92 30.04 -12.53
C ASP A 548 33.51 31.27 -13.23
N PHE A 549 33.69 32.37 -12.48
CA PHE A 549 34.35 33.59 -12.96
C PHE A 549 35.63 33.85 -12.19
N ALA A 550 36.72 34.14 -12.90
CA ALA A 550 38.01 34.42 -12.26
C ALA A 550 37.98 35.75 -11.47
N PRO A 551 38.68 35.84 -10.33
CA PRO A 551 38.77 37.08 -9.56
C PRO A 551 39.31 38.25 -10.39
N THR A 552 38.63 39.39 -10.31
CA THR A 552 39.01 40.60 -11.07
C THR A 552 39.44 41.72 -10.13
N ALA A 553 40.61 42.34 -10.36
CA ALA A 553 41.16 43.39 -9.49
C ALA A 553 40.28 44.66 -9.33
N THR A 554 39.25 44.82 -10.16
CA THR A 554 38.21 45.87 -10.05
C THR A 554 36.90 45.31 -10.62
N PRO A 555 35.72 45.63 -10.06
CA PRO A 555 34.43 45.24 -10.64
C PRO A 555 34.31 45.64 -12.12
N GLN A 556 33.86 44.73 -12.97
CA GLN A 556 33.95 44.91 -14.44
C GLN A 556 32.59 44.95 -15.15
N PHE A 557 31.61 44.16 -14.70
CA PHE A 557 30.40 43.87 -15.46
C PHE A 557 29.14 44.21 -14.67
N ASP A 558 28.18 44.84 -15.32
CA ASP A 558 26.89 45.31 -14.77
C ASP A 558 25.71 44.91 -15.68
N LYS A 559 25.92 43.94 -16.58
CA LYS A 559 24.88 43.36 -17.44
C LYS A 559 25.04 41.85 -17.53
N LEU A 560 23.95 41.13 -17.26
CA LEU A 560 23.82 39.68 -17.50
C LEU A 560 23.13 39.47 -18.85
N VAL A 561 23.61 38.54 -19.66
CA VAL A 561 23.02 38.12 -20.93
C VAL A 561 22.96 36.59 -20.95
N ILE A 562 21.76 36.02 -20.99
CA ILE A 562 21.50 34.58 -20.85
C ILE A 562 20.94 34.03 -22.15
N PHE A 563 21.56 32.98 -22.67
CA PHE A 563 21.09 32.27 -23.87
C PHE A 563 20.69 30.85 -23.48
N PHE A 564 19.41 30.51 -23.63
CA PHE A 564 18.93 29.14 -23.48
C PHE A 564 18.99 28.41 -24.81
N ASN A 565 19.59 27.21 -24.80
CA ASN A 565 19.86 26.41 -26.00
C ASN A 565 20.71 27.17 -27.04
N PHE A 566 21.81 27.72 -26.57
CA PHE A 566 22.74 28.55 -27.34
C PHE A 566 23.20 27.88 -28.64
N ASN A 567 23.26 28.68 -29.71
CA ASN A 567 23.66 28.26 -31.06
C ASN A 567 22.73 27.21 -31.70
N VAL A 568 21.52 27.04 -31.16
CA VAL A 568 20.45 26.20 -31.71
C VAL A 568 19.25 27.07 -32.04
N ALA A 569 18.63 26.78 -33.18
CA ALA A 569 17.41 27.43 -33.62
C ALA A 569 16.21 26.60 -33.17
N ASP A 570 15.51 27.05 -32.13
CA ASP A 570 14.27 26.44 -31.65
C ASP A 570 13.26 27.47 -31.12
N GLY A 571 12.07 26.99 -30.78
CA GLY A 571 10.96 27.76 -30.22
C GLY A 571 10.49 27.22 -28.87
N SER A 572 11.41 26.63 -28.12
CA SER A 572 11.11 25.98 -26.83
C SER A 572 10.96 27.01 -25.71
N THR A 573 10.33 26.57 -24.62
CA THR A 573 10.21 27.33 -23.37
C THR A 573 11.15 26.77 -22.33
N TYR A 574 11.86 27.64 -21.62
CA TYR A 574 12.79 27.30 -20.55
C TYR A 574 12.36 27.99 -19.26
N TYR A 575 12.71 27.42 -18.12
CA TYR A 575 12.56 28.09 -16.83
C TYR A 575 13.91 28.25 -16.16
N PHE A 576 14.07 29.32 -15.39
CA PHE A 576 15.24 29.53 -14.57
C PHE A 576 14.88 30.22 -13.27
N ASP A 577 15.73 30.01 -12.28
CA ASP A 577 15.52 30.50 -10.93
C ASP A 577 16.84 30.55 -10.15
N ASP A 578 16.81 31.16 -8.96
CA ASP A 578 17.96 31.27 -8.06
C ASP A 578 19.25 31.73 -8.76
N LEU A 579 19.15 32.77 -9.60
CA LEU A 579 20.31 33.35 -10.24
C LEU A 579 21.07 34.20 -9.21
N MET A 580 22.13 33.62 -8.66
CA MET A 580 22.84 34.17 -7.51
C MET A 580 24.36 34.10 -7.61
N VAL A 581 25.05 34.99 -6.88
CA VAL A 581 26.50 34.86 -6.64
C VAL A 581 26.77 33.73 -5.64
N TYR A 582 27.83 32.95 -5.87
CA TYR A 582 28.30 31.93 -4.91
C TYR A 582 29.79 32.11 -4.60
N GLY A 583 30.28 31.41 -3.57
CA GLY A 583 31.63 31.54 -3.03
C GLY A 583 31.72 32.59 -1.91
N ALA A 584 32.95 32.81 -1.41
CA ALA A 584 33.24 33.58 -0.20
C ALA A 584 32.92 35.09 -0.30
N GLY A 585 31.62 35.41 -0.21
CA GLY A 585 31.05 36.76 -0.19
C GLY A 585 29.68 36.89 -0.89
N GLY A 586 29.05 35.80 -1.30
CA GLY A 586 27.62 35.82 -1.64
C GLY A 586 26.73 35.91 -0.40
N GLY A 587 26.24 37.11 -0.09
CA GLY A 587 24.96 37.37 0.60
C GLY A 587 24.69 36.85 2.02
N GLY A 588 25.54 35.99 2.58
CA GLY A 588 25.55 35.66 4.00
C GLY A 588 26.96 35.77 4.57
N THR A 589 27.05 36.05 5.86
CA THR A 589 28.30 35.88 6.59
C THR A 589 28.35 34.46 7.08
N CYS A 590 29.33 33.67 6.62
CA CYS A 590 29.76 32.48 7.34
C CYS A 590 30.05 32.86 8.82
N VAL A 591 29.89 31.90 9.72
CA VAL A 591 30.11 32.06 11.16
C VAL A 591 31.56 31.66 11.45
N PRO A 592 32.45 32.59 11.84
CA PRO A 592 33.80 32.22 12.25
C PRO A 592 33.73 31.43 13.55
N GLU A 593 34.33 30.25 13.54
CA GLU A 593 34.40 29.41 14.72
C GLU A 593 35.50 29.90 15.66
N THR A 594 35.27 29.77 16.97
CA THR A 594 36.14 30.38 17.99
C THR A 594 36.55 29.41 19.10
N THR A 595 36.01 28.20 19.06
CA THR A 595 36.31 27.13 20.02
C THR A 595 36.90 25.99 19.23
N GLU A 596 38.20 25.75 19.35
CA GLU A 596 38.93 24.81 18.49
C GLU A 596 40.00 24.11 19.33
N SER A 597 40.28 22.83 19.06
CA SER A 597 41.35 22.08 19.71
C SER A 597 41.82 20.90 18.86
N ILE A 598 43.13 20.73 18.75
CA ILE A 598 43.77 19.53 18.17
C ILE A 598 44.25 18.53 19.24
N ALA A 599 44.00 18.81 20.52
CA ALA A 599 44.40 17.91 21.59
C ALA A 599 43.38 16.78 21.74
N ALA A 600 43.87 15.54 21.86
CA ALA A 600 43.00 14.36 21.93
C ALA A 600 42.01 14.33 23.12
N ALA A 601 42.24 15.14 24.16
CA ALA A 601 41.38 15.20 25.34
C ALA A 601 40.10 16.05 25.15
N ASP A 602 40.11 17.00 24.20
CA ASP A 602 39.04 17.95 23.94
C ASP A 602 38.94 18.30 22.44
N LEU A 603 39.25 17.31 21.59
CA LEU A 603 39.39 17.47 20.14
C LEU A 603 38.15 18.17 19.55
N ASN A 604 38.38 19.27 18.84
CA ASN A 604 37.40 20.00 18.06
C ASN A 604 38.10 20.68 16.88
N ILE A 605 38.19 19.98 15.75
CA ILE A 605 38.90 20.45 14.56
C ILE A 605 37.91 21.15 13.63
N THR A 606 38.15 22.44 13.38
CA THR A 606 37.24 23.36 12.66
C THR A 606 37.90 24.04 11.44
N PHE A 607 39.22 23.88 11.29
CA PHE A 607 40.04 24.46 10.23
C PHE A 607 40.06 25.99 10.17
N GLN A 608 39.46 26.66 11.16
CA GLN A 608 39.32 28.10 11.22
C GLN A 608 40.61 28.79 11.68
N THR A 609 41.18 28.37 12.83
CA THR A 609 42.52 28.78 13.27
C THR A 609 43.41 27.59 13.63
N ASP A 610 42.81 26.44 13.88
CA ASP A 610 43.46 25.16 14.08
C ASP A 610 43.89 24.59 12.72
N SER A 611 45.07 23.97 12.71
CA SER A 611 45.69 23.49 11.47
C SER A 611 46.38 22.18 11.75
N PRO A 612 45.61 21.08 11.94
CA PRO A 612 46.21 19.77 12.04
C PRO A 612 46.99 19.46 10.74
N THR A 613 47.89 18.49 10.80
CA THR A 613 48.56 18.04 9.58
C THR A 613 47.68 16.98 8.93
N LEU A 614 47.03 17.30 7.80
CA LEU A 614 46.38 16.27 6.97
C LEU A 614 47.42 15.51 6.15
N ILE A 615 47.29 14.20 6.13
CA ILE A 615 48.09 13.30 5.30
C ILE A 615 47.12 12.63 4.32
N GLY A 616 47.19 13.02 3.05
CA GLY A 616 46.43 12.36 1.99
C GLY A 616 47.11 11.06 1.56
N ASP A 617 46.36 9.95 1.51
CA ASP A 617 46.76 8.71 0.87
C ASP A 617 45.97 8.56 -0.43
N ASN A 618 46.62 8.88 -1.55
CA ASN A 618 46.04 9.00 -2.89
C ASN A 618 44.92 10.06 -3.00
N THR A 619 44.88 11.01 -2.06
CA THR A 619 44.00 12.19 -2.06
C THR A 619 44.82 13.48 -2.04
N GLY A 620 44.30 14.52 -2.68
CA GLY A 620 44.72 15.90 -2.48
C GLY A 620 43.94 16.47 -1.31
N VAL A 621 44.64 17.12 -0.37
CA VAL A 621 44.02 17.68 0.83
C VAL A 621 44.40 19.14 0.97
N SER A 622 43.41 20.00 1.22
CA SER A 622 43.60 21.43 1.43
C SER A 622 42.58 21.94 2.45
N TYR A 623 42.78 23.14 2.98
CA TYR A 623 41.77 23.83 3.80
C TYR A 623 41.39 25.11 3.09
N ILE A 624 40.12 25.27 2.80
CA ILE A 624 39.56 26.34 1.97
C ILE A 624 38.49 27.10 2.75
N ASP A 625 38.02 28.20 2.17
CA ASP A 625 36.81 28.83 2.66
C ASP A 625 35.61 27.91 2.33
N ASN A 626 34.64 27.81 3.25
CA ASN A 626 33.50 26.91 3.08
C ASN A 626 32.71 27.29 1.81
N PRO A 627 32.60 26.40 0.80
CA PRO A 627 31.90 26.71 -0.44
C PRO A 627 30.36 26.70 -0.30
N ASP A 628 29.84 26.14 0.80
CA ASP A 628 28.40 26.00 1.10
C ASP A 628 28.11 26.35 2.57
N PHE A 629 28.26 27.63 2.92
CA PHE A 629 28.07 28.14 4.29
C PHE A 629 26.67 28.69 4.57
N MET A 630 25.79 28.71 3.57
CA MET A 630 24.43 29.27 3.69
C MET A 630 23.43 28.28 4.28
N GLY A 631 23.80 26.99 4.33
CA GLY A 631 23.00 25.94 4.95
C GLY A 631 22.97 26.03 6.48
N SER A 632 21.92 25.45 7.09
CA SER A 632 21.76 25.41 8.55
C SER A 632 22.70 24.42 9.26
N VAL A 633 23.20 23.41 8.54
CA VAL A 633 24.01 22.32 9.11
C VAL A 633 25.47 22.73 9.31
N ASN A 634 26.09 23.32 8.29
CA ASN A 634 27.43 23.87 8.40
C ASN A 634 27.47 25.30 7.86
N SER A 635 27.54 26.26 8.79
CA SER A 635 27.69 27.68 8.47
C SER A 635 29.11 28.20 8.74
N SER A 636 30.07 27.31 9.02
CA SER A 636 31.45 27.67 9.31
C SER A 636 32.09 28.41 8.14
N CYS A 637 33.15 29.16 8.41
CA CYS A 637 33.88 29.87 7.37
C CYS A 637 34.95 29.02 6.68
N ARG A 638 35.39 27.90 7.27
CA ARG A 638 36.58 27.16 6.83
C ARG A 638 36.30 25.67 6.92
N VAL A 639 36.72 24.93 5.91
CA VAL A 639 36.51 23.48 5.85
C VAL A 639 37.74 22.80 5.25
N ALA A 640 37.86 21.49 5.47
CA ALA A 640 38.83 20.68 4.76
C ALA A 640 38.26 20.17 3.43
N GLU A 641 38.99 20.38 2.34
CA GLU A 641 38.72 19.83 1.02
C GLU A 641 39.55 18.54 0.82
N VAL A 642 38.89 17.51 0.30
CA VAL A 642 39.50 16.24 -0.08
C VAL A 642 39.17 15.93 -1.54
N VAL A 643 40.17 16.03 -2.41
CA VAL A 643 40.08 15.71 -3.83
C VAL A 643 40.60 14.28 -4.06
N ARG A 644 39.75 13.38 -4.56
CA ARG A 644 40.17 12.01 -4.87
C ARG A 644 40.76 11.91 -6.28
N PHE A 645 41.87 11.19 -6.42
CA PHE A 645 42.56 11.02 -7.72
C PHE A 645 42.19 9.68 -8.40
N ASN A 646 40.90 9.37 -8.47
CA ASN A 646 40.24 8.41 -9.36
C ASN A 646 40.87 7.00 -9.50
N ASN A 647 41.51 6.43 -8.47
CA ASN A 647 42.24 5.16 -8.65
C ASN A 647 42.36 4.21 -7.45
N SER A 648 41.68 4.42 -6.32
CA SER A 648 41.52 3.34 -5.33
C SER A 648 40.23 3.47 -4.53
N PRO A 649 39.49 2.36 -4.29
CA PRO A 649 38.33 2.35 -3.38
C PRO A 649 38.67 2.61 -1.90
N PHE A 650 39.97 2.79 -1.60
CA PHE A 650 40.50 3.00 -0.25
C PHE A 650 41.29 4.32 -0.12
N ASP A 651 41.10 5.26 -1.05
CA ASP A 651 41.63 6.62 -0.92
C ASP A 651 41.13 7.25 0.39
N ASN A 652 42.03 7.87 1.16
CA ASN A 652 41.71 8.38 2.49
C ASN A 652 42.50 9.63 2.86
N VAL A 653 42.05 10.29 3.93
CA VAL A 653 42.79 11.35 4.63
C VAL A 653 43.06 10.93 6.06
N GLN A 654 44.24 11.24 6.57
CA GLN A 654 44.70 10.84 7.90
C GLN A 654 45.12 12.03 8.74
N ILE A 655 44.89 11.92 10.05
CA ILE A 655 45.31 12.90 11.07
C ILE A 655 45.99 12.14 12.21
N ASP A 656 47.27 12.42 12.44
CA ASP A 656 48.02 11.91 13.58
C ASP A 656 47.83 12.85 14.80
N LEU A 657 47.39 12.29 15.92
CA LEU A 657 47.21 13.02 17.18
C LEU A 657 48.47 12.90 18.06
N SER A 658 48.71 13.88 18.93
CA SER A 658 49.88 13.86 19.83
C SER A 658 49.74 12.89 21.00
N ASP A 659 48.50 12.53 21.35
CA ASP A 659 48.12 11.67 22.46
C ASP A 659 46.97 10.76 22.02
N LYS A 660 46.77 9.65 22.74
CA LYS A 660 45.67 8.73 22.47
C LYS A 660 44.33 9.30 22.92
N LEU A 661 43.30 9.08 22.11
CA LEU A 661 41.91 9.43 22.40
C LEU A 661 41.41 8.70 23.65
N ASP A 662 40.67 9.42 24.48
CA ASP A 662 40.06 8.90 25.71
C ASP A 662 38.53 9.04 25.68
N PHE A 663 37.84 7.92 25.42
CA PHE A 663 36.39 7.78 25.46
C PHE A 663 35.87 7.25 26.82
N ASN A 664 36.63 7.41 27.92
CA ASN A 664 36.06 7.22 29.26
C ASN A 664 35.23 8.44 29.68
N THR A 665 35.46 9.57 29.02
CA THR A 665 34.83 10.87 29.30
C THR A 665 34.14 11.47 28.10
N SER A 666 34.11 10.76 26.97
CA SER A 666 33.43 11.11 25.72
C SER A 666 32.73 9.85 25.16
N GLU A 667 31.64 10.03 24.42
CA GLU A 667 30.75 8.98 23.89
C GLU A 667 31.14 8.58 22.45
N GLY A 668 31.86 9.43 21.74
CA GLY A 668 32.28 9.17 20.38
C GLY A 668 32.85 10.40 19.69
N MET A 669 32.80 10.40 18.36
CA MET A 669 33.17 11.55 17.53
C MET A 669 32.04 11.98 16.60
N LYS A 670 31.96 13.28 16.32
CA LYS A 670 31.11 13.84 15.27
C LYS A 670 31.95 14.47 14.17
N MET A 671 31.39 14.54 12.96
CA MET A 671 32.00 15.20 11.81
C MET A 671 30.91 15.66 10.86
N LYS A 672 30.96 16.90 10.39
CA LYS A 672 30.12 17.39 9.30
C LYS A 672 30.76 17.06 7.97
N VAL A 673 29.98 16.55 7.02
CA VAL A 673 30.45 16.16 5.68
C VAL A 673 29.53 16.70 4.62
N TRP A 674 30.10 17.33 3.60
CA TRP A 674 29.43 17.66 2.35
C TRP A 674 29.88 16.68 1.26
N SER A 675 28.92 16.15 0.50
CA SER A 675 29.20 15.23 -0.59
C SER A 675 28.41 15.57 -1.84
N PRO A 676 29.01 15.51 -3.05
CA PRO A 676 28.28 15.66 -4.30
C PRO A 676 27.45 14.42 -4.68
N ILE A 677 27.51 13.36 -3.88
CA ILE A 677 26.81 12.09 -4.11
C ILE A 677 25.86 11.84 -2.92
N ALA A 678 24.61 11.50 -3.22
CA ALA A 678 23.63 11.18 -2.17
C ALA A 678 23.99 9.86 -1.47
N ASN A 679 23.67 9.76 -0.17
CA ASN A 679 23.90 8.57 0.65
C ASN A 679 25.37 8.10 0.66
N THR A 680 26.33 9.03 0.59
CA THR A 680 27.75 8.72 0.47
C THR A 680 28.25 7.96 1.70
N PRO A 681 28.80 6.75 1.56
CA PRO A 681 29.38 6.01 2.68
C PRO A 681 30.69 6.66 3.14
N VAL A 682 30.73 7.12 4.40
CA VAL A 682 31.90 7.74 5.04
C VAL A 682 32.37 6.89 6.22
N LEU A 683 33.51 6.23 6.05
CA LEU A 683 34.11 5.39 7.09
C LEU A 683 35.08 6.22 7.93
N LEU A 684 34.83 6.34 9.23
CA LEU A 684 35.81 6.83 10.20
C LEU A 684 36.49 5.65 10.87
N LYS A 685 37.81 5.59 10.75
CA LYS A 685 38.65 4.56 11.37
C LYS A 685 39.62 5.21 12.35
N LEU A 686 39.64 4.72 13.59
CA LEU A 686 40.63 5.06 14.60
C LEU A 686 41.71 3.98 14.64
N GLU A 687 42.97 4.36 14.61
CA GLU A 687 44.13 3.46 14.56
C GLU A 687 45.19 3.82 15.61
N GLU A 688 45.94 2.83 16.10
CA GLU A 688 47.14 3.05 16.91
C GLU A 688 48.38 3.25 16.03
N ILE A 689 49.05 4.41 16.19
CA ILE A 689 50.31 4.73 15.54
C ILE A 689 51.36 3.67 15.89
N GLY A 690 51.88 3.02 14.85
CA GLY A 690 52.88 1.94 14.98
C GLY A 690 52.29 0.54 15.18
N ASN A 691 50.96 0.40 15.27
CA ASN A 691 50.26 -0.88 15.35
C ASN A 691 48.95 -0.86 14.53
N PRO A 692 49.01 -0.88 13.19
CA PRO A 692 47.82 -0.76 12.33
C PRO A 692 46.84 -1.95 12.43
N GLY A 693 47.22 -3.03 13.14
CA GLY A 693 46.32 -4.13 13.46
C GLY A 693 45.41 -3.85 14.67
N ASN A 694 45.62 -2.75 15.38
CA ASN A 694 44.77 -2.27 16.46
C ASN A 694 43.98 -1.05 15.98
N PHE A 695 42.72 -1.27 15.62
CA PHE A 695 41.83 -0.25 15.09
C PHE A 695 40.37 -0.52 15.43
N VAL A 696 39.55 0.52 15.32
CA VAL A 696 38.09 0.44 15.28
C VAL A 696 37.60 1.28 14.11
N GLU A 697 36.54 0.85 13.43
CA GLU A 697 35.99 1.54 12.28
C GLU A 697 34.47 1.55 12.33
N ILE A 698 33.88 2.69 11.98
CA ILE A 698 32.43 2.89 11.98
C ILE A 698 32.07 3.56 10.66
N LEU A 699 31.10 2.98 9.96
CA LEU A 699 30.61 3.47 8.68
C LEU A 699 29.31 4.24 8.91
N GLN A 700 29.27 5.47 8.43
CA GLN A 700 28.05 6.27 8.34
C GLN A 700 27.77 6.64 6.88
N SER A 701 26.59 7.16 6.60
CA SER A 701 26.23 7.68 5.27
C SER A 701 25.76 9.13 5.37
N THR A 702 26.14 9.96 4.40
CA THR A 702 25.57 11.30 4.24
C THR A 702 24.10 11.24 3.81
N GLY A 703 23.39 12.37 3.82
CA GLY A 703 22.04 12.48 3.27
C GLY A 703 22.02 12.81 1.78
N ALA A 704 21.28 13.86 1.41
CA ALA A 704 21.17 14.34 0.04
C ALA A 704 22.53 14.69 -0.59
N ALA A 705 22.61 14.59 -1.92
CA ALA A 705 23.75 15.09 -2.68
C ALA A 705 23.83 16.62 -2.57
N ASN A 706 25.05 17.15 -2.66
CA ASN A 706 25.38 18.57 -2.59
C ASN A 706 24.89 19.29 -1.32
N ALA A 707 24.85 18.57 -0.19
CA ALA A 707 24.42 19.13 1.10
C ALA A 707 25.32 18.65 2.26
N TRP A 708 25.45 19.49 3.28
CA TRP A 708 26.10 19.14 4.54
C TRP A 708 25.24 18.18 5.38
N THR A 709 25.88 17.16 5.95
CA THR A 709 25.30 16.22 6.91
C THR A 709 26.21 16.11 8.13
N GLU A 710 25.68 16.22 9.35
CA GLU A 710 26.43 15.87 10.58
C GLU A 710 26.38 14.36 10.80
N LEU A 711 27.54 13.71 10.79
CA LEU A 711 27.71 12.28 11.02
C LEU A 711 28.18 12.04 12.46
N THR A 712 27.56 11.06 13.12
CA THR A 712 27.90 10.67 14.50
C THR A 712 28.51 9.27 14.51
N TYR A 713 29.63 9.10 15.19
CA TYR A 713 30.40 7.86 15.30
C TYR A 713 30.56 7.47 16.78
N ASP A 714 29.72 6.55 17.25
CA ASP A 714 29.70 6.10 18.65
C ASP A 714 30.85 5.13 18.96
N PHE A 715 31.79 5.53 19.82
CA PHE A 715 32.89 4.65 20.25
C PHE A 715 32.66 4.16 21.67
N ALA A 716 32.55 2.84 21.84
CA ALA A 716 32.38 2.26 23.17
C ALA A 716 33.56 2.64 24.10
N PRO A 717 33.34 2.81 25.41
CA PRO A 717 34.40 3.17 26.37
C PRO A 717 35.60 2.20 26.39
N THR A 718 35.43 0.97 25.89
CA THR A 718 36.52 0.02 25.68
C THR A 718 37.55 0.45 24.63
N ALA A 719 37.25 1.44 23.79
CA ALA A 719 38.16 2.07 22.82
C ALA A 719 39.25 2.94 23.50
N THR A 720 39.20 3.04 24.82
CA THR A 720 39.97 4.00 25.60
C THR A 720 41.13 3.42 26.39
N PRO A 721 42.30 4.09 26.45
CA PRO A 721 42.89 4.92 25.42
C PRO A 721 43.75 4.04 24.51
N GLN A 722 43.29 3.78 23.29
CA GLN A 722 43.96 2.85 22.37
C GLN A 722 44.52 3.51 21.10
N PHE A 723 43.87 4.56 20.59
CA PHE A 723 44.10 5.10 19.24
C PHE A 723 44.56 6.56 19.25
N ASP A 724 45.51 6.90 18.40
CA ASP A 724 46.14 8.21 18.25
C ASP A 724 46.24 8.62 16.76
N LYS A 725 45.49 7.96 15.88
CA LYS A 725 45.34 8.32 14.47
C LYS A 725 43.88 8.23 14.02
N LEU A 726 43.43 9.25 13.28
CA LEU A 726 42.15 9.27 12.55
C LEU A 726 42.42 8.96 11.08
N VAL A 727 41.61 8.09 10.47
CA VAL A 727 41.65 7.75 9.04
C VAL A 727 40.22 7.83 8.49
N ILE A 728 39.98 8.72 7.53
CA ILE A 728 38.64 9.01 6.99
C ILE A 728 38.61 8.59 5.52
N PHE A 729 37.63 7.77 5.15
CA PHE A 729 37.38 7.35 3.77
C PHE A 729 36.06 7.95 3.30
N PHE A 730 36.10 8.78 2.26
CA PHE A 730 34.92 9.31 1.61
C PHE A 730 34.52 8.41 0.43
N ASN A 731 33.22 8.11 0.35
CA ASN A 731 32.65 7.13 -0.58
C ASN A 731 33.39 5.78 -0.54
N PHE A 732 33.44 5.23 0.67
CA PHE A 732 34.18 4.02 1.00
C PHE A 732 33.82 2.86 0.07
N ASN A 733 34.84 2.11 -0.34
CA ASN A 733 34.73 0.94 -1.22
C ASN A 733 34.28 1.26 -2.67
N VAL A 734 34.26 2.54 -3.05
CA VAL A 734 33.96 3.02 -4.40
C VAL A 734 35.14 3.79 -4.95
N ALA A 735 35.51 3.52 -6.20
CA ALA A 735 36.50 4.33 -6.91
C ALA A 735 35.78 5.51 -7.60
N ASP A 736 36.07 6.73 -7.16
CA ASP A 736 35.61 7.96 -7.80
C ASP A 736 36.74 9.01 -7.83
N GLY A 737 36.51 10.08 -8.57
CA GLY A 737 37.37 11.26 -8.61
C GLY A 737 36.67 12.50 -8.05
N SER A 738 35.74 12.30 -7.11
CA SER A 738 34.92 13.38 -6.56
C SER A 738 35.69 14.18 -5.50
N THR A 739 35.20 15.39 -5.25
CA THR A 739 35.67 16.24 -4.15
C THR A 739 34.66 16.18 -3.01
N TYR A 740 35.16 16.05 -1.78
CA TYR A 740 34.38 16.04 -0.55
C TYR A 740 34.85 17.16 0.37
N TYR A 741 33.96 17.68 1.21
CA TYR A 741 34.32 18.61 2.27
C TYR A 741 33.95 18.03 3.62
N PHE A 742 34.78 18.29 4.64
CA PHE A 742 34.45 17.93 6.01
C PHE A 742 34.90 19.00 7.00
N ASP A 743 34.23 19.01 8.14
CA ASP A 743 34.39 20.02 9.17
C ASP A 743 33.89 19.53 10.54
N ASP A 744 34.14 20.30 11.60
CA ASP A 744 33.68 20.03 12.96
C ASP A 744 33.99 18.61 13.44
N LEU A 745 35.23 18.16 13.21
CA LEU A 745 35.68 16.85 13.67
C LEU A 745 36.00 16.91 15.16
N MET A 746 35.05 16.50 15.98
CA MET A 746 35.09 16.71 17.43
C MET A 746 34.73 15.47 18.24
N VAL A 747 35.23 15.38 19.47
CA VAL A 747 34.71 14.43 20.46
C VAL A 747 33.45 15.00 21.11
N TYR A 748 32.44 14.16 21.38
CA TYR A 748 31.24 14.55 22.13
C TYR A 748 31.06 13.69 23.38
N GLY A 749 30.27 14.17 24.34
CA GLY A 749 30.04 13.52 25.64
C GLY A 749 30.78 14.20 26.81
N THR A 750 30.29 14.00 28.04
CA THR A 750 30.85 14.62 29.26
C THR A 750 31.50 13.61 30.23
N PRO A 751 32.44 14.05 31.10
CA PRO A 751 33.23 13.16 31.96
C PRO A 751 32.44 12.45 33.08
N GLY A 752 32.36 11.12 33.02
CA GLY A 752 32.50 10.25 34.21
C GLY A 752 31.42 9.19 34.49
N GLY A 753 31.84 7.91 34.51
CA GLY A 753 31.64 7.06 35.71
C GLY A 753 30.70 5.84 35.67
N GLY A 754 31.14 4.75 35.02
CA GLY A 754 30.90 3.32 35.30
C GLY A 754 29.76 2.82 36.21
N GLY A 755 28.93 1.93 35.63
CA GLY A 755 28.21 0.84 36.33
C GLY A 755 26.77 0.62 35.83
N GLY A 756 26.57 -0.29 34.87
CA GLY A 756 25.26 -0.57 34.25
C GLY A 756 24.22 -1.26 35.15
N PRO A 757 23.02 -1.58 34.62
CA PRO A 757 22.53 -1.39 33.25
C PRO A 757 21.57 -0.19 33.17
N THR A 758 21.92 0.81 32.36
CA THR A 758 21.06 1.96 32.04
C THR A 758 20.92 1.99 30.53
N GLY A 759 19.72 1.68 30.04
CA GLY A 759 19.28 2.21 28.75
C GLY A 759 18.91 3.68 28.94
N GLY A 760 19.02 4.47 27.89
CA GLY A 760 18.91 5.94 27.94
C GLY A 760 20.24 6.55 28.36
N ASN A 761 20.69 7.57 27.64
CA ASN A 761 22.05 8.13 27.65
C ASN A 761 22.42 8.89 28.95
N CYS A 762 21.81 8.51 30.08
CA CYS A 762 21.84 9.25 31.32
C CYS A 762 22.97 8.84 32.27
N THR A 763 24.11 9.52 32.16
CA THR A 763 25.31 9.26 32.98
C THR A 763 25.34 10.00 34.32
N THR A 764 24.51 11.04 34.49
CA THR A 764 24.48 11.87 35.72
C THR A 764 23.47 11.39 36.77
N GLY A 765 22.73 10.31 36.46
CA GLY A 765 21.59 9.81 37.23
C GLY A 765 20.30 10.53 36.87
N GLU A 766 19.20 9.78 36.79
CA GLU A 766 17.87 10.30 36.47
C GLU A 766 17.48 11.48 37.38
N VAL A 767 17.13 12.62 36.78
CA VAL A 767 16.61 13.80 37.48
C VAL A 767 15.13 13.99 37.16
N ALA A 768 14.34 14.46 38.12
CA ALA A 768 12.93 14.75 37.86
C ALA A 768 12.82 15.89 36.84
N ALA A 769 12.02 15.69 35.79
CA ALA A 769 11.73 16.73 34.80
C ALA A 769 11.19 17.99 35.49
N SER A 770 11.78 19.15 35.19
CA SER A 770 11.47 20.41 35.91
C SER A 770 10.63 21.40 35.09
N ALA A 771 10.64 21.28 33.76
CA ALA A 771 9.86 22.09 32.82
C ALA A 771 9.53 21.27 31.55
N LEU A 772 8.71 21.85 30.67
CA LEU A 772 8.49 21.41 29.30
C LEU A 772 9.15 22.42 28.33
N PRO A 773 9.55 22.02 27.10
CA PRO A 773 9.42 20.68 26.51
C PRO A 773 10.36 19.65 27.15
N LEU A 774 10.10 18.37 26.90
CA LEU A 774 10.81 17.23 27.47
C LEU A 774 11.14 16.21 26.37
N ASP A 775 12.43 16.10 26.06
CA ASP A 775 12.98 15.19 25.04
C ASP A 775 13.77 14.03 25.66
N PHE A 776 13.86 13.97 26.99
CA PHE A 776 14.54 12.91 27.77
C PHE A 776 16.05 12.76 27.54
N GLU A 777 16.66 13.60 26.71
CA GLU A 777 18.08 13.53 26.37
C GLU A 777 18.99 14.07 27.48
N GLY A 778 18.49 15.00 28.30
CA GLY A 778 19.24 15.64 29.38
C GLY A 778 19.16 14.95 30.75
N CYS A 779 18.86 13.64 30.82
CA CYS A 779 18.64 12.86 32.06
C CYS A 779 17.35 13.17 32.83
N GLU A 780 16.58 14.17 32.43
CA GLU A 780 15.20 14.35 32.89
C GLU A 780 14.35 13.10 32.68
N THR A 781 13.51 12.77 33.66
CA THR A 781 12.58 11.64 33.56
C THR A 781 11.35 11.87 34.42
N PHE A 782 10.43 10.90 34.38
CA PHE A 782 9.38 10.72 35.38
C PHE A 782 9.91 9.76 36.45
N PRO A 783 10.30 10.26 37.63
CA PRO A 783 11.03 9.44 38.61
C PRO A 783 10.22 8.20 39.03
N GLN A 784 10.86 7.02 38.99
CA GLN A 784 10.21 5.75 39.32
C GLN A 784 9.54 5.74 40.71
N ASN A 785 10.09 6.50 41.67
CA ASN A 785 9.53 6.61 43.02
C ASN A 785 8.22 7.41 43.10
N LEU A 786 7.79 8.06 42.01
CA LEU A 786 6.51 8.74 41.88
C LEU A 786 5.44 7.88 41.20
N ASN A 787 5.82 6.72 40.64
CA ASN A 787 4.86 5.77 40.09
C ASN A 787 3.80 5.37 41.12
N PHE A 788 2.59 5.12 40.64
CA PHE A 788 1.47 4.74 41.48
C PHE A 788 0.72 3.57 40.86
N GLY A 789 0.00 2.84 41.73
CA GLY A 789 -0.54 1.53 41.38
C GLY A 789 0.55 0.45 41.37
N ASN A 790 0.16 -0.78 41.68
CA ASN A 790 1.07 -1.92 41.74
C ASN A 790 1.30 -2.52 40.34
N GLY A 791 2.53 -2.96 40.09
CA GLY A 791 2.87 -3.80 38.93
C GLY A 791 3.66 -3.10 37.82
N LEU A 792 3.74 -1.77 37.83
CA LEU A 792 4.41 -0.99 36.78
C LEU A 792 5.86 -0.62 37.13
N THR A 793 6.74 -0.58 36.12
CA THR A 793 8.10 0.00 36.21
C THR A 793 8.29 1.08 35.15
N SER A 794 9.11 2.08 35.44
CA SER A 794 9.51 3.11 34.47
C SER A 794 10.96 3.52 34.69
N GLY A 795 11.52 4.16 33.67
CA GLY A 795 12.86 4.75 33.67
C GLY A 795 13.21 5.24 32.27
N LEU A 796 14.35 5.92 32.14
CA LEU A 796 14.90 6.19 30.82
C LEU A 796 15.32 4.89 30.15
N ASP A 797 15.13 4.82 28.84
CA ASP A 797 15.61 3.73 28.00
C ASP A 797 16.10 4.28 26.66
N VAL A 798 16.79 3.43 25.89
CA VAL A 798 17.15 3.76 24.52
C VAL A 798 15.88 3.77 23.67
N ASN A 799 15.78 4.73 22.75
CA ASN A 799 14.68 4.76 21.79
C ASN A 799 14.60 3.40 21.05
N PRO A 800 13.48 2.66 21.15
CA PRO A 800 13.35 1.31 20.56
C PRO A 800 13.30 1.34 19.02
N ASN A 801 12.98 2.49 18.43
CA ASN A 801 12.90 2.68 16.99
C ASN A 801 13.28 4.13 16.65
N PRO A 802 14.58 4.47 16.60
CA PRO A 802 15.06 5.83 16.32
C PRO A 802 14.98 6.15 14.82
N SER A 803 13.76 6.15 14.29
CA SER A 803 13.48 6.43 12.88
C SER A 803 12.11 7.08 12.69
N GLY A 804 11.85 7.59 11.47
CA GLY A 804 10.59 8.24 11.16
C GLY A 804 10.40 9.52 11.97
N ILE A 805 9.25 9.66 12.63
CA ILE A 805 8.90 10.89 13.37
C ILE A 805 9.68 11.05 14.68
N ASN A 806 10.34 10.01 15.19
CA ASN A 806 11.13 10.10 16.42
C ASN A 806 12.54 9.52 16.21
N THR A 807 13.53 10.41 16.11
CA THR A 807 14.95 10.09 15.91
C THR A 807 15.79 10.31 17.18
N SER A 808 15.15 10.50 18.33
CA SER A 808 15.82 10.68 19.63
C SER A 808 16.62 9.45 20.06
N SER A 809 17.54 9.62 21.00
CA SER A 809 18.33 8.53 21.58
C SER A 809 17.75 8.00 22.89
N ALA A 810 17.12 8.84 23.70
CA ALA A 810 16.59 8.51 25.00
C ALA A 810 15.08 8.78 25.06
N VAL A 811 14.36 7.86 25.68
CA VAL A 811 12.90 7.94 25.82
C VAL A 811 12.49 7.52 27.21
N LEU A 812 11.33 7.97 27.67
CA LEU A 812 10.74 7.43 28.89
C LEU A 812 10.08 6.08 28.59
N ARG A 813 10.65 5.00 29.10
CA ARG A 813 10.03 3.67 29.04
C ARG A 813 9.13 3.43 30.25
N VAL A 814 8.00 2.78 29.99
CA VAL A 814 7.03 2.32 30.98
C VAL A 814 6.62 0.88 30.67
N ASP A 815 6.94 -0.06 31.56
CA ASP A 815 6.48 -1.44 31.48
C ASP A 815 5.26 -1.66 32.38
N LYS A 816 4.15 -2.09 31.79
CA LYS A 816 2.93 -2.49 32.50
C LYS A 816 2.65 -3.98 32.23
N PRO A 817 3.25 -4.92 32.98
CA PRO A 817 3.04 -6.36 32.79
C PRO A 817 1.61 -6.81 33.10
N ALA A 818 1.22 -7.98 32.59
CA ALA A 818 -0.08 -8.59 32.88
C ALA A 818 -0.30 -8.77 34.40
N GLY A 819 -1.50 -8.46 34.87
CA GLY A 819 -1.84 -8.46 36.30
C GLY A 819 -1.45 -7.19 37.07
N SER A 820 -0.90 -6.18 36.39
CA SER A 820 -0.79 -4.82 36.97
C SER A 820 -2.17 -4.25 37.27
N GLU A 821 -2.24 -3.33 38.24
CA GLU A 821 -3.48 -2.60 38.51
C GLU A 821 -3.88 -1.76 37.28
N PHE A 822 -5.16 -1.76 36.93
CA PHE A 822 -5.65 -1.05 35.72
C PHE A 822 -5.31 0.44 35.75
N PHE A 823 -5.34 1.06 36.93
CA PHE A 823 -5.04 2.47 37.14
C PHE A 823 -3.54 2.75 37.37
N ALA A 824 -2.65 1.75 37.31
CA ALA A 824 -1.22 1.98 37.51
C ALA A 824 -0.64 2.88 36.40
N GLY A 825 0.19 3.85 36.80
CA GLY A 825 0.73 4.86 35.89
C GLY A 825 1.96 5.57 36.42
N VAL A 826 2.49 6.45 35.58
CA VAL A 826 3.64 7.33 35.87
C VAL A 826 3.15 8.77 36.06
N GLN A 827 3.87 9.55 36.86
CA GLN A 827 3.56 10.96 37.06
C GLN A 827 4.83 11.76 37.36
N ASN A 828 4.82 13.04 37.01
CA ASN A 828 5.90 13.96 37.37
C ASN A 828 5.36 15.32 37.85
N ASN A 829 6.08 15.93 38.80
CA ASN A 829 5.80 17.27 39.31
C ASN A 829 6.75 18.29 38.66
N PHE A 830 6.20 19.22 37.90
CA PHE A 830 6.96 20.29 37.27
C PHE A 830 7.11 21.50 38.20
N GLY A 831 8.18 22.28 37.99
CA GLY A 831 8.53 23.41 38.85
C GLY A 831 7.63 24.64 38.67
N SER A 832 6.84 24.67 37.60
CA SER A 832 5.90 25.74 37.26
C SER A 832 4.53 25.17 36.90
N ASN A 833 3.48 25.98 37.04
CA ASN A 833 2.14 25.60 36.62
C ASN A 833 2.06 25.62 35.09
N PHE A 834 1.37 24.64 34.51
CA PHE A 834 0.97 24.66 33.12
C PHE A 834 0.01 25.82 32.87
N ASP A 835 0.22 26.58 31.80
CA ASP A 835 -0.74 27.58 31.36
C ASP A 835 -1.89 26.90 30.61
N LEU A 836 -2.90 26.44 31.34
CA LEU A 836 -4.10 25.84 30.75
C LEU A 836 -5.28 26.82 30.75
N SER A 837 -4.98 28.12 30.76
CA SER A 837 -6.00 29.18 30.78
C SER A 837 -6.56 29.49 29.38
N ASN A 838 -5.76 29.26 28.33
CA ASN A 838 -6.19 29.32 26.94
C ASN A 838 -6.67 27.92 26.49
N PRO A 839 -7.91 27.76 25.99
CA PRO A 839 -8.38 26.49 25.45
C PRO A 839 -7.66 26.05 24.16
N SER A 840 -6.85 26.90 23.52
CA SER A 840 -5.99 26.48 22.41
C SER A 840 -4.73 25.75 22.87
N HIS A 841 -4.33 25.86 24.14
CA HIS A 841 -3.15 25.15 24.63
C HIS A 841 -3.40 23.63 24.67
N GLU A 842 -2.56 22.86 23.99
CA GLU A 842 -2.63 21.41 23.95
C GLU A 842 -1.31 20.77 24.35
N PHE A 843 -1.40 19.59 24.96
CA PHE A 843 -0.24 18.73 25.15
C PHE A 843 0.00 17.95 23.86
N ARG A 844 1.23 17.97 23.39
CA ARG A 844 1.71 17.15 22.28
C ARG A 844 2.83 16.25 22.77
N MET A 845 2.86 15.00 22.31
CA MET A 845 3.91 14.04 22.60
C MET A 845 3.96 12.92 21.57
N LYS A 846 5.10 12.23 21.48
CA LYS A 846 5.26 11.01 20.70
C LYS A 846 5.13 9.80 21.60
N ILE A 847 4.38 8.81 21.15
CA ILE A 847 4.10 7.57 21.87
C ILE A 847 4.42 6.37 20.99
N TYR A 848 5.13 5.40 21.54
CA TYR A 848 5.33 4.09 20.95
C TYR A 848 4.73 3.03 21.88
N SER A 849 3.81 2.22 21.35
CA SER A 849 3.19 1.13 22.10
C SER A 849 3.59 -0.22 21.52
N THR A 850 3.96 -1.20 22.34
CA THR A 850 4.14 -2.58 21.85
C THR A 850 2.81 -3.30 21.58
N LYS A 851 1.66 -2.67 21.90
CA LYS A 851 0.31 -3.23 21.72
C LYS A 851 -0.51 -2.34 20.78
N PRO A 852 -1.28 -2.92 19.83
CA PRO A 852 -2.22 -2.14 19.03
C PRO A 852 -3.43 -1.75 19.87
N ASN A 853 -4.19 -0.76 19.40
CA ASN A 853 -5.43 -0.26 20.01
C ASN A 853 -5.29 0.06 21.51
N THR A 854 -4.15 0.62 21.90
CA THR A 854 -3.86 0.93 23.31
C THR A 854 -4.44 2.29 23.66
N VAL A 855 -5.30 2.32 24.69
CA VAL A 855 -5.88 3.56 25.21
C VAL A 855 -4.98 4.14 26.32
N PHE A 856 -4.54 5.37 26.14
CA PHE A 856 -3.78 6.15 27.11
C PHE A 856 -4.70 7.15 27.80
N ARG A 857 -4.66 7.14 29.14
CA ARG A 857 -5.41 8.09 29.97
C ARG A 857 -4.45 9.11 30.57
N PHE A 858 -4.69 10.38 30.25
CA PHE A 858 -3.91 11.52 30.72
C PHE A 858 -4.71 12.31 31.76
N GLU A 859 -4.04 12.77 32.81
CA GLU A 859 -4.62 13.63 33.85
C GLU A 859 -3.64 14.74 34.24
N VAL A 860 -4.19 15.89 34.63
CA VAL A 860 -3.43 16.94 35.33
C VAL A 860 -3.90 17.06 36.77
N ALA A 861 -2.97 17.32 37.68
CA ALA A 861 -3.26 17.39 39.10
C ALA A 861 -2.54 18.55 39.81
N GLN A 862 -3.04 18.85 41.00
CA GLN A 862 -2.47 19.77 41.98
C GLN A 862 -2.33 19.07 43.34
N ASP A 863 -1.48 19.59 44.24
CA ASP A 863 -1.41 19.08 45.61
C ASP A 863 -2.65 19.50 46.42
N GLU A 864 -3.28 18.53 47.09
CA GLU A 864 -4.43 18.71 48.01
C GLU A 864 -5.56 19.59 47.41
N PRO A 865 -6.23 19.12 46.33
CA PRO A 865 -7.22 19.89 45.61
C PRO A 865 -8.41 20.27 46.51
N THR A 866 -8.71 21.57 46.61
CA THR A 866 -9.93 22.07 47.28
C THR A 866 -11.20 21.83 46.45
N VAL A 867 -11.03 21.66 45.14
CA VAL A 867 -12.01 21.30 44.13
C VAL A 867 -11.28 20.28 43.24
N GLY A 868 -11.84 19.07 43.05
CA GLY A 868 -11.14 17.93 42.43
C GLY A 868 -10.47 18.21 41.07
N ASN A 869 -9.64 17.28 40.59
CA ASN A 869 -8.96 17.40 39.29
C ASN A 869 -9.96 17.46 38.10
N PRO A 870 -9.57 18.04 36.95
CA PRO A 870 -10.40 18.02 35.75
C PRO A 870 -10.65 16.59 35.25
N PRO A 871 -11.65 16.39 34.37
CA PRO A 871 -11.83 15.13 33.67
C PRO A 871 -10.55 14.69 32.94
N PRO A 872 -10.24 13.38 32.89
CA PRO A 872 -9.13 12.86 32.11
C PRO A 872 -9.33 13.08 30.60
N ALA A 873 -8.21 13.13 29.87
CA ALA A 873 -8.19 13.01 28.43
C ALA A 873 -7.81 11.58 28.04
N PHE A 874 -8.39 11.07 26.95
CA PHE A 874 -8.12 9.73 26.43
C PHE A 874 -7.64 9.83 24.99
N VAL A 875 -6.57 9.09 24.67
CA VAL A 875 -6.07 8.95 23.30
C VAL A 875 -5.84 7.48 23.01
N THR A 876 -6.28 7.03 21.84
CA THR A 876 -6.02 5.67 21.36
C THR A 876 -4.87 5.69 20.36
N VAL A 877 -3.85 4.86 20.61
CA VAL A 877 -2.82 4.53 19.61
C VAL A 877 -3.23 3.22 18.96
N THR A 878 -3.55 3.26 17.67
CA THR A 878 -4.06 2.14 16.87
C THR A 878 -3.00 1.09 16.60
N ASP A 879 -1.81 1.53 16.23
CA ASP A 879 -0.75 0.65 15.72
C ASP A 879 0.25 0.25 16.80
N ALA A 880 0.72 -0.99 16.72
CA ALA A 880 1.81 -1.47 17.55
C ALA A 880 3.15 -1.20 16.87
N ASN A 881 4.17 -0.93 17.68
CA ASN A 881 5.57 -0.81 17.28
C ASN A 881 5.89 0.33 16.29
N VAL A 882 5.08 1.39 16.31
CA VAL A 882 5.28 2.59 15.49
C VAL A 882 5.16 3.82 16.40
N TRP A 883 6.04 4.81 16.18
CA TRP A 883 5.90 6.10 16.83
C TRP A 883 4.70 6.84 16.29
N THR A 884 3.80 7.26 17.18
CA THR A 884 2.61 8.06 16.87
C THR A 884 2.68 9.37 17.63
N GLU A 885 2.57 10.50 16.94
CA GLU A 885 2.41 11.80 17.57
C GLU A 885 0.94 11.97 17.98
N VAL A 886 0.71 12.39 19.22
CA VAL A 886 -0.63 12.62 19.76
C VAL A 886 -0.74 14.01 20.37
N SER A 887 -1.92 14.61 20.19
CA SER A 887 -2.29 15.87 20.82
C SER A 887 -3.59 15.70 21.63
N PHE A 888 -3.66 16.34 22.80
CA PHE A 888 -4.90 16.37 23.60
C PHE A 888 -5.00 17.62 24.48
N THR A 889 -6.24 17.99 24.80
CA THR A 889 -6.57 19.11 25.69
C THR A 889 -7.36 18.64 26.92
N PHE A 890 -7.25 19.38 28.02
CA PHE A 890 -8.09 19.17 29.20
C PHE A 890 -9.29 20.12 29.18
N THR A 891 -10.49 19.56 29.31
CA THR A 891 -11.73 20.34 29.31
C THR A 891 -12.26 20.54 30.73
N ALA A 892 -13.20 21.48 30.89
CA ALA A 892 -13.90 21.72 32.16
C ALA A 892 -13.00 21.99 33.38
N MET A 893 -11.92 22.77 33.18
CA MET A 893 -10.92 23.09 34.21
C MET A 893 -11.53 23.78 35.45
N PRO A 894 -11.47 23.15 36.65
CA PRO A 894 -11.87 23.77 37.91
C PRO A 894 -10.94 24.94 38.32
N ALA A 895 -11.47 25.93 39.04
CA ALA A 895 -10.65 26.98 39.68
C ALA A 895 -10.00 26.43 40.97
N PRO A 896 -8.70 26.71 41.31
CA PRO A 896 -7.71 27.55 40.64
C PRO A 896 -6.72 26.79 39.73
N THR A 897 -6.12 27.51 38.78
CA THR A 897 -5.32 27.06 37.62
C THR A 897 -3.89 26.58 37.94
N SER A 898 -3.65 26.03 39.13
CA SER A 898 -2.32 25.61 39.59
C SER A 898 -2.02 24.14 39.31
N TYR A 899 -2.18 23.72 38.06
CA TYR A 899 -1.84 22.37 37.61
C TYR A 899 -0.37 22.32 37.26
N PHE A 900 0.40 21.49 37.97
CA PHE A 900 1.84 21.33 37.73
C PHE A 900 2.25 19.85 37.68
N ARG A 901 1.30 18.92 37.80
CA ARG A 901 1.56 17.49 37.71
C ARG A 901 0.90 16.93 36.46
N LEU A 902 1.67 16.25 35.62
CA LEU A 902 1.18 15.42 34.52
C LEU A 902 1.19 13.95 34.97
N VAL A 903 0.09 13.24 34.70
CA VAL A 903 -0.13 11.83 35.04
C VAL A 903 -0.46 11.08 33.76
N ILE A 904 0.23 9.97 33.52
CA ILE A 904 0.06 9.12 32.33
C ILE A 904 -0.25 7.70 32.78
N LYS A 905 -1.39 7.16 32.35
CA LYS A 905 -1.83 5.79 32.62
C LYS A 905 -1.94 5.06 31.28
N PRO A 906 -0.89 4.34 30.85
CA PRO A 906 -0.97 3.55 29.62
C PRO A 906 -1.91 2.36 29.81
N ASP A 907 -2.64 1.97 28.76
CA ASP A 907 -3.55 0.81 28.77
C ASP A 907 -4.59 0.93 29.90
N ASN A 908 -5.31 2.05 29.92
CA ASN A 908 -6.42 2.31 30.84
C ASN A 908 -7.55 3.05 30.10
N ASP A 909 -8.57 2.29 29.72
CA ASP A 909 -9.80 2.81 29.10
C ASP A 909 -10.77 3.44 30.12
N GLU A 910 -11.87 4.02 29.62
CA GLU A 910 -12.93 4.60 30.45
C GLU A 910 -13.67 3.59 31.35
N THR A 911 -13.58 2.31 31.02
CA THR A 911 -14.26 1.23 31.75
C THR A 911 -13.42 0.66 32.89
N ASP A 912 -12.17 1.13 33.04
CA ASP A 912 -11.21 0.66 34.03
C ASP A 912 -10.96 -0.87 33.91
N SER A 913 -10.81 -1.34 32.67
CA SER A 913 -10.58 -2.75 32.32
C SER A 913 -9.34 -3.36 33.00
N PRO A 914 -9.39 -4.61 33.50
CA PRO A 914 -8.22 -5.30 34.04
C PRO A 914 -7.11 -5.52 32.99
N ILE A 915 -5.84 -5.43 33.40
CA ILE A 915 -4.69 -5.69 32.52
C ILE A 915 -4.48 -7.21 32.36
N THR A 916 -5.09 -7.80 31.33
CA THR A 916 -4.95 -9.24 31.01
C THR A 916 -3.70 -9.55 30.19
N THR A 917 -3.22 -8.59 29.41
CA THR A 917 -2.03 -8.71 28.54
C THR A 917 -1.13 -7.51 28.78
N GLY A 918 0.11 -7.74 29.21
CA GLY A 918 1.06 -6.68 29.50
C GLY A 918 1.62 -6.01 28.23
N GLY A 919 2.18 -4.82 28.41
CA GLY A 919 2.82 -4.06 27.32
C GLY A 919 3.95 -3.16 27.83
N THR A 920 4.79 -2.73 26.90
CA THR A 920 5.81 -1.71 27.11
C THR A 920 5.46 -0.49 26.25
N TYR A 921 5.58 0.68 26.84
CA TYR A 921 5.20 1.95 26.23
C TYR A 921 6.36 2.92 26.37
N TYR A 922 6.62 3.70 25.33
CA TYR A 922 7.67 4.71 25.31
C TYR A 922 7.06 6.06 24.99
N PHE A 923 7.55 7.10 25.66
CA PHE A 923 7.10 8.47 25.52
C PHE A 923 8.28 9.37 25.21
N ASP A 924 8.04 10.36 24.36
CA ASP A 924 9.06 11.31 23.95
C ASP A 924 8.46 12.65 23.49
N ASP A 925 9.29 13.68 23.37
CA ASP A 925 8.95 15.02 22.88
C ASP A 925 7.68 15.58 23.54
N ILE A 926 7.59 15.49 24.87
CA ILE A 926 6.42 16.00 25.61
C ILE A 926 6.50 17.52 25.67
N GLU A 927 5.51 18.19 25.13
CA GLU A 927 5.44 19.66 25.14
C GLU A 927 4.02 20.18 25.34
N LEU A 928 3.93 21.46 25.69
CA LEU A 928 2.69 22.22 25.79
C LEU A 928 2.79 23.38 24.80
N ILE A 929 1.92 23.39 23.81
CA ILE A 929 1.93 24.34 22.68
C ILE A 929 0.64 25.16 22.63
N GLU A 930 0.64 26.28 21.91
CA GLU A 930 -0.50 27.22 21.75
C GLU A 930 -1.22 27.13 20.41
#